data_AF-A0A9N9H5S5-F1
#
_entry.id   AF-A0A9N9H5S5-F1
#
_cell.length_a   1.000
_cell.length_b   1.000
_cell.length_c   1.000
_cell.angle_alpha   90.00
_cell.angle_beta   90.00
_cell.angle_gamma   90.00
#
_symmetry.space_group_name_H-M   'P 1'
#
loop_
_entity.id
_entity.type
_entity.pdbx_description
1 polymer ?
#
loop_
_entity_poly.entity_id
_entity_poly.type
_entity_poly.pdbx_seq_one_letter_code
_entity_poly.pdbx_strand_id
1 'polypeptide(L)'
;MTEERLTTLPPHAPPTENSRTGAYYPTFQDMKADSISILVETYWNSKDPNKIVWDSSIVEKIYIEELESKGFEPKKLMLLELSQYLEKYLWPHYDSQASLAHVLSIVLMVNEKFRERVAVWDCFMKSPEQFSGFFNRVLELAIPPLANTLSLIVRKYIVLFLVHVFQSIENQLIRGESSLREQEFANNKDLKKIWNVFVKRFKKADESQKNKMIFERTWLSNFMKAFVEILYTIPETGELNFEVLAYLERCLEFFIDLEAQLPTRRYFNKLLEDHQILTLCKFAPIMKRDMSNELLFKQLLDILKFYAGFEIDDHTGLALTDNRMTELHCKRLTVLQRIAFEHFNITLKSLALSNFASIERRPDLQRHFDALTHEEIIRLCEFLNIRTNKLVGGGHYDKDFLVEVLVSKFEKRTSQIDLINSKPLYPDENALFDDAVVQTQFWNNEVPLALPKLNLQFLTIHDYLLRNFNLFRLETSYEIRQDIEDVVKRLAPRISYLSGKTDFTGWARMAVEIESFNIVEVGKPNIGESKPSIVKADVTFNVGRYTESIRNEWDSLKPHDVLFLLAIQAHDDTAEKYKDVMPFRQHFGLKYVRGCEVSDIIGDDGKPIDEVGKPRIDDKKPKISGNMRTVRVILDPNQYKIDMNRFSSTRDEDVYETFN
;
A
#
# COMPACT_ATOMS: atom_id res chain seq x y z
N MET A 1 -34.49 -13.21 -19.99
CA MET A 1 -33.34 -12.30 -20.12
C MET A 1 -32.93 -11.97 -18.72
N THR A 2 -32.09 -12.82 -18.16
CA THR A 2 -31.64 -12.79 -16.77
C THR A 2 -30.44 -11.87 -16.67
N GLU A 3 -30.55 -10.84 -15.84
CA GLU A 3 -29.44 -9.95 -15.46
C GLU A 3 -28.33 -10.78 -14.80
N GLU A 4 -27.15 -10.80 -15.41
CA GLU A 4 -25.94 -11.32 -14.78
C GLU A 4 -25.46 -10.27 -13.77
N ARG A 5 -25.57 -10.61 -12.47
CA ARG A 5 -24.85 -9.89 -11.42
C ARG A 5 -23.35 -10.08 -11.61
N LEU A 6 -22.64 -8.98 -11.83
CA LEU A 6 -21.18 -8.93 -11.74
C LEU A 6 -20.75 -9.29 -10.30
N THR A 7 -19.71 -10.11 -10.17
CA THR A 7 -19.29 -10.72 -8.89
C THR A 7 -18.29 -9.83 -8.16
N THR A 8 -18.49 -9.69 -6.85
CA THR A 8 -17.75 -8.89 -5.86
C THR A 8 -16.71 -9.74 -5.14
N LEU A 9 -15.57 -10.00 -5.78
CA LEU A 9 -14.51 -10.81 -5.17
C LEU A 9 -13.27 -9.97 -4.84
N PRO A 10 -12.74 -10.07 -3.60
CA PRO A 10 -11.55 -9.35 -3.19
C PRO A 10 -10.33 -9.82 -4.00
N PRO A 11 -9.24 -9.03 -4.04
CA PRO A 11 -7.99 -9.39 -4.74
C PRO A 11 -7.36 -10.73 -4.29
N HIS A 12 -7.83 -11.34 -3.20
CA HIS A 12 -7.39 -12.64 -2.69
C HIS A 12 -8.34 -13.83 -2.97
N ALA A 13 -9.50 -13.61 -3.60
CA ALA A 13 -10.43 -14.70 -3.93
C ALA A 13 -10.08 -15.38 -5.27
N PRO A 14 -10.39 -16.68 -5.44
CA PRO A 14 -10.19 -17.37 -6.72
C PRO A 14 -11.06 -16.73 -7.80
N PRO A 15 -10.54 -16.53 -9.02
CA PRO A 15 -11.26 -15.83 -10.08
C PRO A 15 -12.53 -16.60 -10.49
N THR A 16 -13.67 -15.90 -10.51
CA THR A 16 -14.84 -16.31 -11.30
C THR A 16 -14.67 -15.81 -12.74
N GLU A 17 -15.42 -16.37 -13.70
CA GLU A 17 -15.27 -16.09 -15.13
C GLU A 17 -15.34 -14.58 -15.50
N ASN A 18 -15.93 -13.75 -14.64
CA ASN A 18 -16.08 -12.31 -14.84
C ASN A 18 -14.86 -11.46 -14.44
N SER A 19 -13.87 -12.00 -13.71
CA SER A 19 -12.60 -11.29 -13.48
C SER A 19 -11.63 -11.40 -14.67
N ARG A 20 -12.06 -12.03 -15.78
CA ARG A 20 -11.28 -12.21 -17.01
C ARG A 20 -11.43 -11.05 -18.01
N THR A 21 -12.30 -10.07 -17.75
CA THR A 21 -12.58 -8.95 -18.64
C THR A 21 -11.50 -7.86 -18.54
N GLY A 22 -10.29 -8.19 -19.00
CA GLY A 22 -9.16 -7.25 -19.07
C GLY A 22 -7.82 -7.93 -19.29
N ALA A 23 -7.70 -9.20 -18.91
CA ALA A 23 -6.53 -10.02 -19.21
C ALA A 23 -6.68 -10.65 -20.61
N TYR A 24 -5.76 -10.35 -21.53
CA TYR A 24 -5.70 -11.03 -22.82
C TYR A 24 -5.28 -12.49 -22.58
N TYR A 25 -6.20 -13.42 -22.79
CA TYR A 25 -5.89 -14.85 -22.88
C TYR A 25 -5.78 -15.23 -24.37
N PRO A 26 -4.62 -15.75 -24.83
CA PRO A 26 -4.45 -16.14 -26.22
C PRO A 26 -5.44 -17.23 -26.57
N THR A 27 -6.11 -17.08 -27.72
CA THR A 27 -6.98 -18.13 -28.21
C THR A 27 -6.16 -19.37 -28.59
N PHE A 28 -6.78 -20.55 -28.61
CA PHE A 28 -6.10 -21.79 -29.02
C PHE A 28 -5.45 -21.68 -30.41
N GLN A 29 -5.98 -20.82 -31.29
CA GLN A 29 -5.40 -20.52 -32.60
C GLN A 29 -4.15 -19.62 -32.50
N ASP A 30 -4.18 -18.59 -31.64
CA ASP A 30 -3.02 -17.75 -31.34
C ASP A 30 -1.88 -18.55 -30.72
N MET A 31 -2.21 -19.53 -29.86
CA MET A 31 -1.22 -20.43 -29.27
C MET A 31 -0.54 -21.26 -30.36
N LYS A 32 -1.29 -21.89 -31.28
CA LYS A 32 -0.72 -22.77 -32.32
C LYS A 32 0.16 -22.06 -33.34
N ALA A 33 -0.07 -20.77 -33.61
CA ALA A 33 0.69 -20.01 -34.59
C ALA A 33 2.02 -19.45 -34.02
N ASP A 34 2.19 -19.48 -32.70
CA ASP A 34 3.35 -18.88 -32.03
C ASP A 34 4.60 -19.76 -32.15
N SER A 35 5.76 -19.13 -32.31
CA SER A 35 7.07 -19.79 -32.36
C SER A 35 7.38 -20.63 -31.11
N ILE A 36 6.88 -20.22 -29.94
CA ILE A 36 7.02 -20.97 -28.68
C ILE A 36 6.32 -22.33 -28.79
N SER A 37 5.12 -22.39 -29.38
CA SER A 37 4.37 -23.64 -29.47
C SER A 37 5.05 -24.68 -30.34
N ILE A 38 5.77 -24.25 -31.37
CA ILE A 38 6.59 -25.15 -32.21
C ILE A 38 7.74 -25.74 -31.37
N LEU A 39 8.40 -24.91 -30.55
CA LEU A 39 9.46 -25.37 -29.65
C LEU A 39 8.91 -26.34 -28.60
N VAL A 40 7.76 -26.01 -28.02
CA VAL A 40 7.06 -26.84 -27.02
C VAL A 40 6.76 -28.24 -27.58
N GLU A 41 6.15 -28.34 -28.76
CA GLU A 41 5.85 -29.62 -29.41
C GLU A 41 7.11 -30.42 -29.75
N THR A 42 8.23 -29.74 -29.98
CA THR A 42 9.50 -30.39 -30.34
C THR A 42 10.24 -30.92 -29.11
N TYR A 43 10.33 -30.13 -28.03
CA TYR A 43 11.32 -30.35 -26.98
C TYR A 43 10.78 -30.87 -25.65
N TRP A 44 9.50 -30.65 -25.28
CA TRP A 44 8.98 -31.17 -24.00
C TRP A 44 7.51 -31.59 -23.97
N ASN A 45 6.75 -31.37 -25.05
CA ASN A 45 5.39 -31.87 -25.24
C ASN A 45 5.23 -32.69 -26.54
N SER A 46 6.31 -33.30 -27.04
CA SER A 46 6.27 -34.19 -28.20
C SER A 46 5.37 -35.40 -27.96
N LYS A 47 4.58 -35.77 -28.99
CA LYS A 47 3.77 -37.00 -29.00
C LYS A 47 4.61 -38.27 -29.02
N ASP A 48 5.89 -38.16 -29.39
CA ASP A 48 6.87 -39.24 -29.39
C ASP A 48 7.90 -38.96 -28.27
N PRO A 49 7.80 -39.65 -27.11
CA PRO A 49 8.67 -39.42 -25.96
C PRO A 49 10.16 -39.63 -26.25
N ASN A 50 10.50 -40.46 -27.24
CA ASN A 50 11.89 -40.75 -27.61
C ASN A 50 12.59 -39.59 -28.33
N LYS A 51 11.83 -38.58 -28.77
CA LYS A 51 12.37 -37.36 -29.40
C LYS A 51 12.66 -36.23 -28.42
N ILE A 52 12.25 -36.37 -27.16
CA ILE A 52 12.48 -35.38 -26.12
C ILE A 52 13.94 -35.50 -25.68
N VAL A 53 14.79 -34.61 -26.21
CA VAL A 53 16.22 -34.53 -25.88
C VAL A 53 16.49 -33.15 -25.28
N TRP A 54 17.15 -33.14 -24.12
CA TRP A 54 17.59 -31.91 -23.47
C TRP A 54 18.59 -31.15 -24.35
N ASP A 55 18.37 -29.84 -24.50
CA ASP A 55 19.27 -28.95 -25.21
C ASP A 55 19.29 -27.57 -24.51
N SER A 56 20.39 -27.28 -23.82
CA SER A 56 20.59 -26.02 -23.10
C SER A 56 20.53 -24.78 -24.01
N SER A 57 20.87 -24.92 -25.31
CA SER A 57 20.86 -23.79 -26.24
C SER A 57 19.45 -23.29 -26.54
N ILE A 58 18.43 -24.12 -26.33
CA ILE A 58 17.02 -23.75 -26.49
C ILE A 58 16.58 -22.80 -25.38
N VAL A 59 17.10 -22.95 -24.16
CA VAL A 59 16.83 -22.03 -23.06
C VAL A 59 17.37 -20.64 -23.37
N GLU A 60 18.62 -20.57 -23.86
CA GLU A 60 19.23 -19.31 -24.34
C GLU A 60 18.40 -18.69 -25.47
N LYS A 61 18.00 -19.50 -26.46
CA LYS A 61 17.21 -19.04 -27.59
C LYS A 61 15.86 -18.46 -27.15
N ILE A 62 15.13 -19.16 -26.28
CA ILE A 62 13.84 -18.67 -25.75
C ILE A 62 14.05 -17.37 -24.98
N TYR A 63 15.05 -17.33 -24.10
CA TYR A 63 15.31 -16.13 -23.30
C TYR A 63 15.65 -14.91 -24.16
N ILE A 64 16.56 -15.05 -25.12
CA ILE A 64 17.04 -13.92 -25.95
C ILE A 64 16.01 -13.56 -27.03
N GLU A 65 15.57 -14.54 -27.84
CA GLU A 65 14.76 -14.29 -29.04
C GLU A 65 13.25 -14.13 -28.74
N GLU A 66 12.73 -14.76 -27.68
CA GLU A 66 11.30 -14.72 -27.38
C GLU A 66 10.93 -13.83 -26.19
N LEU A 67 11.85 -13.62 -25.23
CA LEU A 67 11.58 -12.81 -24.05
C LEU A 67 12.30 -11.45 -24.10
N GLU A 68 13.63 -11.43 -24.06
CA GLU A 68 14.40 -10.19 -23.94
C GLU A 68 14.22 -9.27 -25.17
N SER A 69 14.37 -9.80 -26.39
CA SER A 69 14.22 -8.99 -27.62
C SER A 69 12.80 -8.45 -27.83
N LYS A 70 11.81 -9.03 -27.15
CA LYS A 70 10.40 -8.60 -27.17
C LYS A 70 10.00 -7.86 -25.89
N GLY A 71 10.95 -7.43 -25.06
CA GLY A 71 10.67 -6.65 -23.86
C GLY A 71 9.86 -7.40 -22.79
N PHE A 72 10.00 -8.72 -22.72
CA PHE A 72 9.30 -9.59 -21.76
C PHE A 72 7.76 -9.52 -21.84
N GLU A 73 7.21 -9.47 -23.06
CA GLU A 73 5.76 -9.46 -23.32
C GLU A 73 4.99 -10.48 -22.44
N PRO A 74 3.95 -10.05 -21.71
CA PRO A 74 3.13 -10.91 -20.85
C PRO A 74 2.58 -12.15 -21.53
N LYS A 75 2.20 -12.03 -22.80
CA LYS A 75 1.68 -13.12 -23.62
C LYS A 75 2.69 -14.26 -23.75
N LYS A 76 3.98 -13.94 -23.94
CA LYS A 76 5.05 -14.92 -24.14
C LYS A 76 5.33 -15.70 -22.85
N LEU A 77 5.36 -15.00 -21.71
CA LEU A 77 5.53 -15.62 -20.39
C LEU A 77 4.39 -16.57 -20.06
N MET A 78 3.14 -16.14 -20.28
CA MET A 78 1.96 -16.98 -20.05
C MET A 78 1.95 -18.22 -20.97
N LEU A 79 2.35 -18.09 -22.25
CA LEU A 79 2.47 -19.25 -23.14
C LEU A 79 3.49 -20.28 -22.64
N LEU A 80 4.64 -19.82 -22.12
CA LEU A 80 5.65 -20.70 -21.54
C LEU A 80 5.13 -21.39 -20.27
N GLU A 81 4.42 -20.66 -19.40
CA GLU A 81 3.81 -21.21 -18.19
C GLU A 81 2.78 -22.29 -18.53
N LEU A 82 1.82 -21.99 -19.43
CA LEU A 82 0.79 -22.94 -19.89
C LEU A 82 1.40 -24.20 -20.53
N SER A 83 2.59 -24.07 -21.13
CA SER A 83 3.31 -25.19 -21.71
C SER A 83 4.05 -26.07 -20.69
N GLN A 84 4.04 -25.70 -19.41
CA GLN A 84 4.78 -26.31 -18.30
C GLN A 84 6.30 -26.24 -18.50
N TYR A 85 6.79 -25.10 -19.01
CA TYR A 85 8.21 -24.89 -19.30
C TYR A 85 9.10 -25.10 -18.07
N LEU A 86 8.65 -24.64 -16.89
CA LEU A 86 9.36 -24.83 -15.63
C LEU A 86 9.46 -26.31 -15.23
N GLU A 87 8.34 -27.02 -15.24
CA GLU A 87 8.22 -28.37 -14.68
C GLU A 87 8.74 -29.46 -15.60
N LYS A 88 8.73 -29.22 -16.92
CA LYS A 88 9.12 -30.21 -17.94
C LYS A 88 10.49 -29.93 -18.57
N TYR A 89 10.96 -28.69 -18.59
CA TYR A 89 12.19 -28.35 -19.33
C TYR A 89 13.24 -27.62 -18.49
N LEU A 90 12.87 -26.64 -17.66
CA LEU A 90 13.85 -25.88 -16.88
C LEU A 90 14.34 -26.65 -15.64
N TRP A 91 13.45 -26.95 -14.70
CA TRP A 91 13.85 -27.48 -13.40
C TRP A 91 14.44 -28.90 -13.45
N PRO A 92 13.88 -29.87 -14.21
CA PRO A 92 14.44 -31.22 -14.29
C PRO A 92 15.87 -31.27 -14.85
N HIS A 93 16.28 -30.23 -15.57
CA HIS A 93 17.57 -30.12 -16.24
C HIS A 93 18.45 -29.00 -15.65
N TYR A 94 18.06 -28.42 -14.52
CA TYR A 94 18.86 -27.45 -13.82
C TYR A 94 20.05 -28.13 -13.12
N ASP A 95 21.19 -27.45 -13.11
CA ASP A 95 22.36 -27.83 -12.32
C ASP A 95 23.20 -26.60 -11.94
N SER A 96 24.32 -26.82 -11.24
CA SER A 96 25.23 -25.74 -10.83
C SER A 96 25.90 -24.99 -11.99
N GLN A 97 25.96 -25.58 -13.18
CA GLN A 97 26.59 -25.05 -14.39
C GLN A 97 25.58 -24.41 -15.36
N ALA A 98 24.28 -24.43 -15.01
CA ALA A 98 23.23 -23.82 -15.81
C ALA A 98 23.57 -22.37 -16.17
N SER A 99 23.17 -21.93 -17.36
CA SER A 99 23.50 -20.60 -17.85
C SER A 99 22.73 -19.48 -17.14
N LEU A 100 23.09 -18.22 -17.43
CA LEU A 100 22.36 -17.06 -16.90
C LEU A 100 20.90 -17.06 -17.38
N ALA A 101 20.66 -17.32 -18.67
CA ALA A 101 19.32 -17.41 -19.24
C ALA A 101 18.46 -18.48 -18.55
N HIS A 102 19.06 -19.62 -18.18
CA HIS A 102 18.37 -20.69 -17.45
C HIS A 102 17.92 -20.23 -16.07
N VAL A 103 18.83 -19.61 -15.29
CA VAL A 103 18.49 -19.08 -13.96
C VAL A 103 17.38 -18.03 -14.06
N LEU A 104 17.52 -17.08 -14.98
CA LEU A 104 16.53 -16.00 -15.16
C LEU A 104 15.19 -16.52 -15.71
N SER A 105 15.20 -17.55 -16.55
CA SER A 105 13.96 -18.19 -17.03
C SER A 105 13.20 -18.86 -15.88
N ILE A 106 13.89 -19.50 -14.94
CA ILE A 106 13.25 -20.07 -13.72
C ILE A 106 12.63 -18.94 -12.89
N VAL A 107 13.36 -17.83 -12.67
CA VAL A 107 12.86 -16.64 -11.97
C VAL A 107 11.58 -16.10 -12.62
N LEU A 108 11.58 -15.95 -13.95
CA LEU A 108 10.42 -15.46 -14.71
C LEU A 108 9.21 -16.41 -14.61
N MET A 109 9.42 -17.72 -14.74
CA MET A 109 8.34 -18.70 -14.63
C MET A 109 7.74 -18.76 -13.22
N VAL A 110 8.56 -18.60 -12.18
CA VAL A 110 8.06 -18.50 -10.81
C VAL A 110 7.17 -17.27 -10.64
N ASN A 111 7.62 -16.11 -11.10
CA ASN A 111 6.84 -14.86 -11.03
C ASN A 111 5.51 -14.99 -11.81
N GLU A 112 5.57 -15.58 -13.01
CA GLU A 112 4.40 -15.81 -13.85
C GLU A 112 3.38 -16.74 -13.18
N LYS A 113 3.85 -17.81 -12.52
CA LYS A 113 2.97 -18.69 -11.74
C LYS A 113 2.28 -17.98 -10.58
N PHE A 114 2.96 -17.06 -9.92
CA PHE A 114 2.33 -16.20 -8.90
C PHE A 114 1.29 -15.27 -9.50
N ARG A 115 1.55 -14.70 -10.70
CA ARG A 115 0.58 -13.87 -11.43
C ARG A 115 -0.69 -14.65 -11.77
N GLU A 116 -0.54 -15.87 -12.28
CA GLU A 116 -1.66 -16.77 -12.62
C GLU A 116 -2.28 -17.49 -11.41
N ARG A 117 -1.73 -17.26 -10.20
CA ARG A 117 -2.21 -17.84 -8.92
C ARG A 117 -2.23 -19.36 -8.90
N VAL A 118 -1.22 -19.99 -9.52
CA VAL A 118 -1.04 -21.45 -9.52
C VAL A 118 0.02 -21.89 -8.51
N ALA A 119 0.02 -23.18 -8.17
CA ALA A 119 1.01 -23.73 -7.24
C ALA A 119 2.43 -23.61 -7.80
N VAL A 120 3.32 -22.98 -7.03
CA VAL A 120 4.68 -22.63 -7.48
C VAL A 120 5.72 -23.62 -6.97
N TRP A 121 5.72 -23.88 -5.66
CA TRP A 121 6.86 -24.50 -5.00
C TRP A 121 6.94 -26.02 -5.19
N ASP A 122 5.83 -26.67 -5.57
CA ASP A 122 5.73 -28.12 -5.69
C ASP A 122 6.66 -28.69 -6.76
N CYS A 123 6.95 -27.94 -7.84
CA CYS A 123 7.83 -28.42 -8.89
C CYS A 123 9.28 -28.62 -8.41
N PHE A 124 9.72 -27.80 -7.46
CA PHE A 124 11.08 -27.85 -6.91
C PHE A 124 11.32 -29.08 -6.03
N MET A 125 10.25 -29.66 -5.47
CA MET A 125 10.32 -30.86 -4.61
C MET A 125 10.77 -32.13 -5.34
N LYS A 126 10.83 -32.12 -6.68
CA LYS A 126 11.42 -33.22 -7.47
C LYS A 126 12.94 -33.33 -7.29
N SER A 127 13.62 -32.21 -7.06
CA SER A 127 15.08 -32.11 -6.91
C SER A 127 15.47 -31.01 -5.91
N PRO A 128 15.04 -31.12 -4.64
CA PRO A 128 15.15 -30.04 -3.65
C PRO A 128 16.60 -29.65 -3.32
N GLU A 129 17.55 -30.58 -3.47
CA GLU A 129 18.98 -30.37 -3.23
C GLU A 129 19.60 -29.30 -4.13
N GLN A 130 19.03 -29.05 -5.31
CA GLN A 130 19.52 -28.06 -6.25
C GLN A 130 19.07 -26.64 -5.90
N PHE A 131 17.99 -26.50 -5.12
CA PHE A 131 17.35 -25.22 -4.85
C PHE A 131 18.27 -24.25 -4.10
N SER A 132 19.05 -24.73 -3.12
CA SER A 132 20.02 -23.88 -2.41
C SER A 132 21.05 -23.28 -3.38
N GLY A 133 21.55 -24.07 -4.33
CA GLY A 133 22.49 -23.58 -5.35
C GLY A 133 21.85 -22.55 -6.28
N PHE A 134 20.64 -22.81 -6.74
CA PHE A 134 19.84 -21.86 -7.53
C PHE A 134 19.61 -20.54 -6.79
N PHE A 135 19.10 -20.62 -5.56
CA PHE A 135 18.76 -19.45 -4.76
C PHE A 135 19.98 -18.57 -4.48
N ASN A 136 21.13 -19.17 -4.13
CA ASN A 136 22.38 -18.42 -3.94
C ASN A 136 22.80 -17.67 -5.21
N ARG A 137 22.67 -18.28 -6.41
CA ARG A 137 22.94 -17.58 -7.67
C ARG A 137 21.99 -16.41 -7.91
N VAL A 138 20.71 -16.55 -7.57
CA VAL A 138 19.75 -15.43 -7.65
C VAL A 138 20.13 -14.30 -6.69
N LEU A 139 20.56 -14.62 -5.47
CA LEU A 139 21.04 -13.62 -4.50
C LEU A 139 22.28 -12.89 -5.03
N GLU A 140 23.23 -13.60 -5.65
CA GLU A 140 24.41 -13.01 -6.27
C GLU A 140 24.03 -12.06 -7.43
N LEU A 141 23.06 -12.44 -8.26
CA LEU A 141 22.54 -11.59 -9.35
C LEU A 141 21.76 -10.35 -8.84
N ALA A 142 21.26 -10.38 -7.61
CA ALA A 142 20.51 -9.26 -7.02
C ALA A 142 21.42 -8.11 -6.53
N ILE A 143 22.75 -8.32 -6.44
CA ILE A 143 23.69 -7.31 -5.93
C ILE A 143 24.88 -7.07 -6.88
N PRO A 144 25.53 -5.89 -6.84
CA PRO A 144 26.75 -5.63 -7.59
C PRO A 144 27.91 -6.58 -7.21
N PRO A 145 28.83 -6.91 -8.14
CA PRO A 145 28.93 -6.37 -9.50
C PRO A 145 28.01 -7.04 -10.52
N LEU A 146 27.46 -8.23 -10.24
CA LEU A 146 26.64 -8.98 -11.20
C LEU A 146 25.33 -8.26 -11.53
N ALA A 147 24.69 -7.62 -10.56
CA ALA A 147 23.51 -6.80 -10.84
C ALA A 147 23.77 -5.67 -11.85
N ASN A 148 25.02 -5.19 -11.98
CA ASN A 148 25.36 -4.12 -12.92
C ASN A 148 25.47 -4.61 -14.36
N THR A 149 25.52 -5.93 -14.60
CA THR A 149 25.50 -6.51 -15.95
C THR A 149 24.09 -6.78 -16.47
N LEU A 150 23.07 -6.53 -15.65
CA LEU A 150 21.67 -6.82 -15.95
C LEU A 150 20.89 -5.52 -16.22
N SER A 151 19.91 -5.58 -17.11
CA SER A 151 18.96 -4.47 -17.29
C SER A 151 18.11 -4.27 -16.04
N LEU A 152 17.57 -3.06 -15.86
CA LEU A 152 16.71 -2.74 -14.71
C LEU A 152 15.42 -3.55 -14.71
N ILE A 153 14.89 -3.89 -15.90
CA ILE A 153 13.74 -4.78 -16.06
C ILE A 153 14.05 -6.17 -15.47
N VAL A 154 15.21 -6.76 -15.80
CA VAL A 154 15.61 -8.07 -15.28
C VAL A 154 15.82 -8.01 -13.77
N ARG A 155 16.47 -6.94 -13.28
CA ARG A 155 16.65 -6.72 -11.84
C ARG A 155 15.31 -6.62 -11.11
N LYS A 156 14.31 -5.94 -11.69
CA LYS A 156 12.95 -5.86 -11.15
C LYS A 156 12.33 -7.26 -10.98
N TYR A 157 12.47 -8.15 -11.98
CA TYR A 157 11.97 -9.51 -11.88
C TYR A 157 12.69 -10.36 -10.82
N ILE A 158 13.99 -10.13 -10.61
CA ILE A 158 14.73 -10.76 -9.51
C ILE A 158 14.16 -10.30 -8.16
N VAL A 159 13.91 -9.00 -7.98
CA VAL A 159 13.31 -8.49 -6.74
C VAL A 159 11.90 -9.06 -6.53
N LEU A 160 11.09 -9.14 -7.58
CA LEU A 160 9.75 -9.77 -7.51
C LEU A 160 9.83 -11.25 -7.08
N PHE A 161 10.81 -12.00 -7.60
CA PHE A 161 11.04 -13.36 -7.15
C PHE A 161 11.42 -13.42 -5.67
N LEU A 162 12.27 -12.51 -5.20
CA LEU A 162 12.62 -12.42 -3.78
C LEU A 162 11.39 -12.09 -2.92
N VAL A 163 10.54 -11.16 -3.36
CA VAL A 163 9.24 -10.86 -2.73
C VAL A 163 8.43 -12.15 -2.54
N HIS A 164 8.28 -12.95 -3.60
CA HIS A 164 7.55 -14.21 -3.54
C HIS A 164 8.19 -15.26 -2.61
N VAL A 165 9.53 -15.37 -2.62
CA VAL A 165 10.26 -16.25 -1.72
C VAL A 165 10.00 -15.86 -0.26
N PHE A 166 10.16 -14.59 0.09
CA PHE A 166 9.97 -14.13 1.48
C PHE A 166 8.49 -14.08 1.90
N GLN A 167 7.55 -14.02 0.96
CA GLN A 167 6.14 -14.27 1.25
C GLN A 167 5.83 -15.74 1.54
N SER A 168 6.69 -16.67 1.15
CA SER A 168 6.46 -18.12 1.23
C SER A 168 7.34 -18.81 2.29
N ILE A 169 7.77 -18.10 3.34
CA ILE A 169 8.69 -18.63 4.37
C ILE A 169 8.10 -19.82 5.14
N GLU A 170 6.78 -20.00 5.17
CA GLU A 170 6.19 -21.21 5.72
C GLU A 170 6.59 -22.48 4.96
N ASN A 171 6.90 -22.38 3.66
CA ASN A 171 7.30 -23.52 2.85
C ASN A 171 8.64 -24.09 3.35
N GLN A 172 8.70 -25.41 3.56
CA GLN A 172 9.88 -26.07 4.14
C GLN A 172 11.13 -25.88 3.28
N LEU A 173 10.99 -25.90 1.94
CA LEU A 173 12.09 -25.68 1.01
C LEU A 173 12.68 -24.27 1.18
N ILE A 174 11.82 -23.27 1.29
CA ILE A 174 12.21 -21.87 1.43
C ILE A 174 12.79 -21.59 2.81
N ARG A 175 12.16 -22.12 3.87
CA ARG A 175 12.59 -21.91 5.27
C ARG A 175 14.02 -22.37 5.54
N GLY A 176 14.49 -23.42 4.86
CA GLY A 176 15.87 -23.89 4.95
C GLY A 176 16.89 -22.83 4.51
N GLU A 177 16.52 -22.02 3.52
CA GLU A 177 17.40 -21.02 2.89
C GLU A 177 17.15 -19.58 3.40
N SER A 178 15.93 -19.26 3.84
CA SER A 178 15.52 -17.91 4.28
C SER A 178 15.87 -17.57 5.73
N SER A 179 16.67 -18.41 6.39
CA SER A 179 17.22 -18.12 7.72
C SER A 179 18.27 -17.00 7.64
N LEU A 180 17.81 -15.76 7.44
CA LEU A 180 18.57 -14.53 7.65
C LEU A 180 19.09 -14.55 9.09
N ARG A 181 20.35 -15.00 9.24
CA ARG A 181 21.00 -15.23 10.53
C ARG A 181 21.27 -13.91 11.27
N GLU A 182 20.29 -13.55 12.08
CA GLU A 182 20.36 -13.07 13.46
C GLU A 182 21.59 -12.26 13.89
N GLN A 183 21.53 -10.92 13.84
CA GLN A 183 22.49 -10.04 14.53
C GLN A 183 21.86 -8.77 15.08
N GLU A 184 21.86 -8.65 16.41
CA GLU A 184 21.78 -7.41 17.18
C GLU A 184 22.41 -7.70 18.55
N PHE A 185 23.49 -6.99 18.93
CA PHE A 185 24.13 -7.19 20.24
C PHE A 185 24.52 -5.88 20.91
N ALA A 186 23.80 -5.57 21.98
CA ALA A 186 24.29 -4.82 23.14
C ALA A 186 23.42 -5.10 24.38
N ASN A 187 22.10 -5.31 24.17
CA ASN A 187 21.11 -5.21 25.25
C ASN A 187 20.46 -6.53 25.70
N ASN A 188 20.69 -7.64 25.01
CA ASN A 188 20.10 -8.94 25.35
C ASN A 188 21.19 -10.00 25.65
N LYS A 189 21.16 -10.54 26.87
CA LYS A 189 22.14 -11.52 27.36
C LYS A 189 22.13 -12.83 26.56
N ASP A 190 20.97 -13.23 26.05
CA ASP A 190 20.84 -14.49 25.29
C ASP A 190 21.32 -14.31 23.85
N LEU A 191 21.04 -13.15 23.25
CA LEU A 191 21.65 -12.76 21.97
C LEU A 191 23.18 -12.78 22.08
N LYS A 192 23.78 -12.15 23.10
CA LYS A 192 25.25 -12.17 23.27
C LYS A 192 25.85 -13.59 23.32
N LYS A 193 25.12 -14.58 23.86
CA LYS A 193 25.55 -15.99 23.84
C LYS A 193 25.52 -16.54 22.41
N ILE A 194 24.43 -16.32 21.67
CA ILE A 194 24.29 -16.74 20.26
C ILE A 194 25.41 -16.14 19.41
N TRP A 195 25.73 -14.85 19.59
CA TRP A 195 26.87 -14.21 18.92
C TRP A 195 28.18 -14.92 19.17
N ASN A 196 28.47 -15.22 20.44
CA ASN A 196 29.72 -15.87 20.81
C ASN A 196 29.82 -17.28 20.19
N VAL A 197 28.69 -17.98 20.04
CA VAL A 197 28.63 -19.26 19.31
C VAL A 197 28.94 -19.05 17.82
N PHE A 198 28.31 -18.05 17.19
CA PHE A 198 28.60 -17.70 15.80
C PHE A 198 30.07 -17.35 15.59
N VAL A 199 30.65 -16.47 16.40
CA VAL A 199 32.07 -16.08 16.33
C VAL A 199 32.98 -17.31 16.46
N LYS A 200 32.65 -18.25 17.37
CA LYS A 200 33.39 -19.50 17.50
C LYS A 200 33.26 -20.38 16.25
N ARG A 201 32.07 -20.49 15.66
CA ARG A 201 31.83 -21.24 14.42
C ARG A 201 32.57 -20.62 13.24
N PHE A 202 32.50 -19.30 13.08
CA PHE A 202 33.18 -18.55 12.03
C PHE A 202 34.71 -18.69 12.10
N LYS A 203 35.28 -18.65 13.31
CA LYS A 203 36.73 -18.87 13.51
C LYS A 203 37.20 -20.28 13.15
N LYS A 204 36.33 -21.28 13.27
CA LYS A 204 36.62 -22.70 12.98
C LYS A 204 36.33 -23.09 11.53
N ALA A 205 35.59 -22.27 10.79
CA ALA A 205 35.21 -22.54 9.41
C ALA A 205 36.41 -22.41 8.46
N ASP A 206 36.39 -23.16 7.36
CA ASP A 206 37.33 -22.97 6.26
C ASP A 206 37.04 -21.67 5.48
N GLU A 207 37.93 -21.28 4.56
CA GLU A 207 37.78 -20.04 3.79
C GLU A 207 36.52 -20.02 2.91
N SER A 208 36.14 -21.15 2.32
CA SER A 208 34.92 -21.26 1.49
C SER A 208 33.66 -21.01 2.33
N GLN A 209 33.58 -21.64 3.49
CA GLN A 209 32.49 -21.46 4.44
C GLN A 209 32.46 -20.06 5.04
N LYS A 210 33.62 -19.46 5.34
CA LYS A 210 33.69 -18.06 5.78
C LYS A 210 33.15 -17.12 4.71
N ASN A 211 33.56 -17.30 3.45
CA ASN A 211 33.07 -16.48 2.34
C ASN A 211 31.55 -16.60 2.18
N LYS A 212 31.01 -17.83 2.26
CA LYS A 212 29.56 -18.06 2.27
C LYS A 212 28.87 -17.34 3.44
N MET A 213 29.39 -17.46 4.66
CA MET A 213 28.84 -16.78 5.84
C MET A 213 28.93 -15.25 5.74
N ILE A 214 29.99 -14.71 5.13
CA ILE A 214 30.15 -13.27 4.90
C ILE A 214 29.14 -12.79 3.85
N PHE A 215 28.97 -13.55 2.77
CA PHE A 215 27.97 -13.24 1.75
C PHE A 215 26.57 -13.22 2.35
N GLU A 216 26.13 -14.31 2.99
CA GLU A 216 24.81 -14.43 3.63
C GLU A 216 24.51 -13.27 4.59
N ARG A 217 25.48 -12.87 5.43
CA ARG A 217 25.27 -11.80 6.44
C ARG A 217 25.32 -10.38 5.87
N THR A 218 25.98 -10.17 4.73
CA THR A 218 26.16 -8.82 4.15
C THR A 218 25.28 -8.58 2.92
N TRP A 219 24.67 -9.63 2.37
CA TRP A 219 23.87 -9.57 1.16
C TRP A 219 22.81 -8.46 1.20
N LEU A 220 21.98 -8.43 2.25
CA LEU A 220 20.90 -7.45 2.35
C LEU A 220 21.42 -6.01 2.51
N SER A 221 22.53 -5.83 3.24
CA SER A 221 23.21 -4.53 3.34
C SER A 221 23.73 -4.07 1.97
N ASN A 222 24.31 -4.98 1.17
CA ASN A 222 24.79 -4.67 -0.17
C ASN A 222 23.64 -4.41 -1.15
N PHE A 223 22.53 -5.14 -1.02
CA PHE A 223 21.30 -4.88 -1.76
C PHE A 223 20.74 -3.48 -1.47
N MET A 224 20.68 -3.09 -0.19
CA MET A 224 20.23 -1.76 0.23
C MET A 224 21.16 -0.64 -0.26
N LYS A 225 22.48 -0.87 -0.30
CA LYS A 225 23.44 0.07 -0.92
C LYS A 225 23.16 0.24 -2.41
N ALA A 226 22.97 -0.85 -3.14
CA ALA A 226 22.66 -0.82 -4.57
C ALA A 226 21.31 -0.11 -4.85
N PHE A 227 20.32 -0.30 -3.98
CA PHE A 227 19.06 0.46 -4.02
C PHE A 227 19.31 1.97 -3.87
N VAL A 228 20.11 2.39 -2.88
CA VAL A 228 20.42 3.80 -2.65
C VAL A 228 21.24 4.41 -3.80
N GLU A 229 22.21 3.67 -4.35
CA GLU A 229 22.96 4.06 -5.54
C GLU A 229 22.01 4.42 -6.69
N ILE A 230 21.03 3.56 -6.97
CA ILE A 230 20.06 3.78 -8.06
C ILE A 230 19.09 4.90 -7.73
N LEU A 231 18.60 4.97 -6.50
CA LEU A 231 17.66 6.00 -6.04
C LEU A 231 18.17 7.42 -6.32
N TYR A 232 19.47 7.64 -6.11
CA TYR A 232 20.11 8.94 -6.34
C TYR A 232 20.55 9.17 -7.80
N THR A 233 20.28 8.25 -8.72
CA THR A 233 20.42 8.51 -10.17
C THR A 233 19.21 9.24 -10.76
N ILE A 234 18.07 9.24 -10.06
CA ILE A 234 16.88 9.98 -10.48
C ILE A 234 17.15 11.48 -10.37
N PRO A 235 16.95 12.28 -11.43
CA PRO A 235 17.14 13.71 -11.39
C PRO A 235 15.98 14.43 -10.67
N GLU A 236 16.30 15.52 -9.99
CA GLU A 236 15.31 16.41 -9.34
C GLU A 236 14.34 17.03 -10.37
N THR A 237 14.82 17.34 -11.56
CA THR A 237 14.04 17.93 -12.67
C THR A 237 14.35 17.23 -13.98
N GLY A 238 13.37 17.15 -14.89
CA GLY A 238 13.55 16.56 -16.22
C GLY A 238 12.89 15.19 -16.38
N GLU A 239 13.29 14.48 -17.44
CA GLU A 239 12.71 13.19 -17.82
C GLU A 239 12.99 12.11 -16.77
N LEU A 240 11.94 11.34 -16.46
CA LEU A 240 12.00 10.24 -15.50
C LEU A 240 12.22 8.93 -16.24
N ASN A 241 13.22 8.16 -15.81
CA ASN A 241 13.39 6.79 -16.28
C ASN A 241 12.40 5.87 -15.53
N PHE A 242 11.35 5.43 -16.22
CA PHE A 242 10.31 4.56 -15.65
C PHE A 242 10.83 3.17 -15.24
N GLU A 243 11.88 2.64 -15.87
CA GLU A 243 12.48 1.37 -15.46
C GLU A 243 13.20 1.49 -14.11
N VAL A 244 13.89 2.62 -13.89
CA VAL A 244 14.51 2.94 -12.60
C VAL A 244 13.44 3.04 -11.53
N LEU A 245 12.36 3.79 -11.79
CA LEU A 245 11.26 3.94 -10.84
C LEU A 245 10.62 2.58 -10.50
N ALA A 246 10.25 1.78 -11.50
CA ALA A 246 9.62 0.49 -11.29
C ALA A 246 10.51 -0.50 -10.50
N TYR A 247 11.84 -0.45 -10.71
CA TYR A 247 12.78 -1.23 -9.90
C TYR A 247 12.79 -0.77 -8.43
N LEU A 248 12.83 0.54 -8.17
CA LEU A 248 12.85 1.10 -6.82
C LEU A 248 11.55 0.84 -6.07
N GLU A 249 10.40 0.98 -6.73
CA GLU A 249 9.09 0.63 -6.16
C GLU A 249 9.03 -0.84 -5.76
N ARG A 250 9.57 -1.73 -6.59
CA ARG A 250 9.65 -3.17 -6.27
C ARG A 250 10.61 -3.46 -5.11
N CYS A 251 11.69 -2.68 -4.97
CA CYS A 251 12.57 -2.76 -3.80
C CYS A 251 11.86 -2.29 -2.52
N LEU A 252 11.07 -1.21 -2.59
CA LEU A 252 10.27 -0.77 -1.44
C LEU A 252 9.23 -1.82 -1.03
N GLU A 253 8.55 -2.43 -2.01
CA GLU A 253 7.65 -3.57 -1.74
C GLU A 253 8.39 -4.70 -1.00
N PHE A 254 9.60 -5.04 -1.44
CA PHE A 254 10.41 -6.04 -0.77
C PHE A 254 10.76 -5.65 0.67
N PHE A 255 11.16 -4.41 0.93
CA PHE A 255 11.44 -3.92 2.29
C PHE A 255 10.19 -3.92 3.18
N ILE A 256 9.02 -3.56 2.62
CA ILE A 256 7.74 -3.60 3.34
C ILE A 256 7.44 -5.04 3.78
N ASP A 257 7.56 -6.00 2.88
CA ASP A 257 7.27 -7.40 3.18
C ASP A 257 8.22 -7.97 4.25
N LEU A 258 9.51 -7.60 4.20
CA LEU A 258 10.48 -7.97 5.24
C LEU A 258 10.14 -7.36 6.61
N GLU A 259 9.68 -6.10 6.65
CA GLU A 259 9.27 -5.42 7.89
C GLU A 259 7.93 -5.92 8.44
N ALA A 260 7.05 -6.40 7.57
CA ALA A 260 5.66 -6.78 7.87
C ALA A 260 5.50 -8.23 8.37
N GLN A 261 6.61 -8.98 8.52
CA GLN A 261 6.65 -10.35 9.04
C GLN A 261 7.68 -10.47 10.16
N LEU A 262 7.28 -11.03 11.30
CA LEU A 262 8.16 -11.10 12.49
C LEU A 262 9.50 -11.82 12.26
N PRO A 263 9.57 -12.97 11.55
CA PRO A 263 10.83 -13.70 11.35
C PRO A 263 11.91 -12.89 10.61
N THR A 264 11.51 -12.09 9.63
CA THR A 264 12.41 -11.24 8.83
C THR A 264 12.68 -9.90 9.53
N ARG A 265 11.62 -9.30 10.11
CA ARG A 265 11.65 -8.01 10.80
C ARG A 265 12.68 -7.97 11.93
N ARG A 266 12.78 -9.06 12.72
CA ARG A 266 13.56 -9.14 13.97
C ARG A 266 14.97 -8.52 13.87
N TYR A 267 15.61 -8.64 12.71
CA TYR A 267 16.94 -8.07 12.47
C TYR A 267 16.94 -7.07 11.33
N PHE A 268 16.02 -7.19 10.36
CA PHE A 268 15.93 -6.25 9.26
C PHE A 268 15.57 -4.83 9.72
N ASN A 269 14.68 -4.68 10.70
CA ASN A 269 14.25 -3.37 11.20
C ASN A 269 15.45 -2.55 11.72
N LYS A 270 16.37 -3.22 12.40
CA LYS A 270 17.60 -2.58 12.86
C LYS A 270 18.52 -2.19 11.70
N LEU A 271 18.69 -3.08 10.73
CA LEU A 271 19.52 -2.80 9.57
C LEU A 271 18.96 -1.60 8.77
N LEU A 272 17.64 -1.53 8.63
CA LEU A 272 16.90 -0.42 8.02
C LEU A 272 17.16 0.91 8.77
N GLU A 273 17.12 0.89 10.10
CA GLU A 273 17.46 2.05 10.95
C GLU A 273 18.94 2.47 10.79
N ASP A 274 19.87 1.52 10.89
CA ASP A 274 21.32 1.78 10.79
C ASP A 274 21.73 2.32 9.42
N HIS A 275 21.11 1.83 8.35
CA HIS A 275 21.34 2.31 6.99
C HIS A 275 20.60 3.62 6.69
N GLN A 276 19.73 4.07 7.59
CA GLN A 276 18.96 5.33 7.47
C GLN A 276 18.13 5.38 6.17
N ILE A 277 17.61 4.24 5.70
CA ILE A 277 16.92 4.13 4.40
C ILE A 277 15.73 5.07 4.32
N LEU A 278 14.90 5.16 5.36
CA LEU A 278 13.74 6.08 5.35
C LEU A 278 14.16 7.54 5.17
N THR A 279 15.24 7.97 5.83
CA THR A 279 15.76 9.32 5.71
C THR A 279 16.42 9.54 4.34
N LEU A 280 17.16 8.57 3.83
CA LEU A 280 17.75 8.61 2.49
C LEU A 280 16.68 8.72 1.40
N CYS A 281 15.58 7.98 1.52
CA CYS A 281 14.43 8.12 0.64
C CYS A 281 13.79 9.49 0.75
N LYS A 282 13.58 10.01 1.97
CA LYS A 282 13.02 11.35 2.19
C LYS A 282 13.84 12.47 1.52
N PHE A 283 15.17 12.35 1.55
CA PHE A 283 16.10 13.32 0.95
C PHE A 283 16.41 13.08 -0.52
N ALA A 284 15.93 11.97 -1.10
CA ALA A 284 16.21 11.64 -2.48
C ALA A 284 15.58 12.65 -3.45
N PRO A 285 16.20 12.93 -4.61
CA PRO A 285 15.68 13.91 -5.58
C PRO A 285 14.25 13.63 -6.03
N ILE A 286 13.85 12.34 -6.09
CA ILE A 286 12.49 11.92 -6.45
C ILE A 286 11.41 12.54 -5.55
N MET A 287 11.73 12.82 -4.27
CA MET A 287 10.75 13.36 -3.32
C MET A 287 10.39 14.82 -3.58
N LYS A 288 11.23 15.55 -4.33
CA LYS A 288 11.02 16.95 -4.70
C LYS A 288 10.23 17.12 -6.00
N ARG A 289 9.86 16.01 -6.64
CA ARG A 289 9.07 16.00 -7.87
C ARG A 289 7.59 16.03 -7.50
N ASP A 290 6.81 16.90 -8.15
CA ASP A 290 5.38 17.13 -7.87
C ASP A 290 4.45 16.52 -8.93
N MET A 291 4.87 15.44 -9.59
CA MET A 291 4.07 14.77 -10.63
C MET A 291 3.32 13.55 -10.07
N SER A 292 2.27 13.12 -10.77
CA SER A 292 1.46 11.95 -10.41
C SER A 292 2.22 10.62 -10.54
N ASN A 293 3.23 10.56 -11.41
CA ASN A 293 3.96 9.33 -11.71
C ASN A 293 4.76 8.78 -10.52
N GLU A 294 5.24 9.63 -9.60
CA GLU A 294 6.01 9.21 -8.43
C GLU A 294 5.15 8.95 -7.18
N LEU A 295 3.82 9.07 -7.30
CA LEU A 295 2.89 8.93 -6.18
C LEU A 295 2.99 7.55 -5.52
N LEU A 296 3.11 6.48 -6.32
CA LEU A 296 3.22 5.11 -5.81
C LEU A 296 4.48 4.93 -4.95
N PHE A 297 5.64 5.43 -5.40
CA PHE A 297 6.86 5.41 -4.60
C PHE A 297 6.69 6.09 -3.23
N LYS A 298 6.05 7.27 -3.20
CA LYS A 298 5.76 8.00 -1.96
C LYS A 298 4.83 7.21 -1.03
N GLN A 299 3.77 6.62 -1.59
CA GLN A 299 2.82 5.78 -0.84
C GLN A 299 3.49 4.52 -0.26
N LEU A 300 4.33 3.83 -1.05
CA LEU A 300 5.10 2.68 -0.57
C LEU A 300 6.09 3.08 0.54
N LEU A 301 6.74 4.24 0.42
CA LEU A 301 7.63 4.74 1.47
C LEU A 301 6.88 5.02 2.77
N ASP A 302 5.66 5.55 2.71
CA ASP A 302 4.81 5.75 3.88
C ASP A 302 4.40 4.43 4.56
N ILE A 303 4.12 3.38 3.77
CA ILE A 303 3.87 2.03 4.29
C ILE A 303 5.12 1.46 4.96
N LEU A 304 6.30 1.63 4.35
CA LEU A 304 7.57 1.19 4.96
C LEU A 304 7.83 1.92 6.27
N LYS A 305 7.61 3.23 6.31
CA LYS A 305 7.72 4.06 7.53
C LYS A 305 6.76 3.58 8.62
N PHE A 306 5.53 3.23 8.26
CA PHE A 306 4.55 2.67 9.18
C PHE A 306 5.05 1.39 9.84
N TYR A 307 5.55 0.42 9.05
CA TYR A 307 6.04 -0.83 9.60
C TYR A 307 7.36 -0.67 10.37
N ALA A 308 8.32 0.12 9.89
CA ALA A 308 9.56 0.40 10.63
C ALA A 308 9.27 0.93 12.04
N GLY A 309 8.22 1.76 12.18
CA GLY A 309 7.76 2.30 13.45
C GLY A 309 6.74 1.45 14.22
N PHE A 310 6.41 0.23 13.81
CA PHE A 310 5.29 -0.56 14.36
C PHE A 310 5.41 -0.87 15.86
N GLU A 311 4.28 -0.94 16.58
CA GLU A 311 4.20 -1.15 18.05
C GLU A 311 4.41 -2.61 18.46
N ILE A 312 5.60 -3.15 18.18
CA ILE A 312 5.96 -4.53 18.50
C ILE A 312 7.38 -4.62 19.04
N ASP A 313 7.60 -5.55 19.97
CA ASP A 313 8.93 -5.96 20.36
C ASP A 313 9.46 -6.98 19.35
N ASP A 314 10.49 -6.60 18.58
CA ASP A 314 11.03 -7.38 17.47
C ASP A 314 11.54 -8.80 17.88
N HIS A 315 11.86 -9.01 19.15
CA HIS A 315 12.35 -10.30 19.63
C HIS A 315 11.24 -11.19 20.18
N THR A 316 10.39 -10.65 21.05
CA THR A 316 9.30 -11.39 21.70
C THR A 316 8.08 -11.53 20.80
N GLY A 317 7.91 -10.65 19.81
CA GLY A 317 6.73 -10.58 18.95
C GLY A 317 5.48 -10.04 19.65
N LEU A 318 5.62 -9.52 20.88
CA LEU A 318 4.49 -9.00 21.64
C LEU A 318 4.21 -7.55 21.24
N ALA A 319 2.92 -7.22 21.10
CA ALA A 319 2.47 -5.86 20.91
C ALA A 319 2.90 -4.99 22.10
N LEU A 320 3.43 -3.80 21.81
CA LEU A 320 3.81 -2.83 22.82
C LEU A 320 2.60 -2.01 23.24
N THR A 321 2.35 -1.90 24.54
CA THR A 321 1.28 -1.03 25.07
C THR A 321 1.72 0.43 25.05
N ASP A 322 0.77 1.36 25.06
CA ASP A 322 1.03 2.81 25.12
C ASP A 322 1.97 3.20 26.27
N ASN A 323 1.78 2.58 27.44
CA ASN A 323 2.66 2.80 28.60
C ASN A 323 4.08 2.35 28.32
N ARG A 324 4.27 1.19 27.68
CA ARG A 324 5.59 0.67 27.34
C ARG A 324 6.26 1.51 26.25
N MET A 325 5.49 1.95 25.26
CA MET A 325 5.94 2.88 24.22
C MET A 325 6.43 4.21 24.83
N THR A 326 5.65 4.76 25.76
CA THR A 326 6.01 5.97 26.51
C THR A 326 7.29 5.76 27.33
N GLU A 327 7.41 4.64 28.05
CA GLU A 327 8.61 4.31 28.82
C GLU A 327 9.87 4.23 27.93
N LEU A 328 9.76 3.59 26.75
CA LEU A 328 10.85 3.49 25.78
C LEU A 328 11.24 4.87 25.21
N HIS A 329 10.26 5.71 24.91
CA HIS A 329 10.50 7.08 24.45
C HIS A 329 11.20 7.93 25.52
N CYS A 330 10.71 7.93 26.75
CA CYS A 330 11.33 8.64 27.88
C CYS A 330 12.77 8.17 28.14
N LYS A 331 13.04 6.86 28.02
CA LYS A 331 14.41 6.32 28.14
C LYS A 331 15.33 6.86 27.05
N ARG A 332 14.87 6.95 25.79
CA ARG A 332 15.64 7.55 24.69
C ARG A 332 15.95 9.02 24.97
N LEU A 333 14.96 9.82 25.37
CA LEU A 333 15.17 11.23 25.73
C LEU A 333 16.10 11.38 26.92
N THR A 334 16.02 10.50 27.92
CA THR A 334 16.94 10.51 29.07
C THR A 334 18.39 10.32 28.63
N VAL A 335 18.66 9.39 27.69
CA VAL A 335 20.00 9.18 27.13
C VAL A 335 20.47 10.42 26.38
N LEU A 336 19.61 11.03 25.55
CA LEU A 336 19.91 12.28 24.84
C LEU A 336 20.26 13.42 25.81
N GLN A 337 19.45 13.63 26.86
CA GLN A 337 19.69 14.67 27.85
C GLN A 337 21.00 14.47 28.62
N ARG A 338 21.32 13.21 28.98
CA ARG A 338 22.59 12.89 29.65
C ARG A 338 23.79 13.25 28.79
N ILE A 339 23.79 12.81 27.52
CA ILE A 339 24.86 13.12 26.56
C ILE A 339 24.96 14.64 26.32
N ALA A 340 23.82 15.31 26.16
CA ALA A 340 23.76 16.76 26.00
C ALA A 340 24.34 17.50 27.22
N PHE A 341 24.02 17.06 28.43
CA PHE A 341 24.53 17.65 29.68
C PHE A 341 26.04 17.44 29.84
N GLU A 342 26.53 16.24 29.55
CA GLU A 342 27.92 15.86 29.80
C GLU A 342 28.88 16.44 28.75
N HIS A 343 28.49 16.44 27.47
CA HIS A 343 29.39 16.77 26.36
C HIS A 343 29.04 18.07 25.62
N PHE A 344 27.82 18.59 25.78
CA PHE A 344 27.31 19.76 25.04
C PHE A 344 26.68 20.82 25.97
N ASN A 345 27.20 20.97 27.19
CA ASN A 345 26.64 21.85 28.24
C ASN A 345 26.59 23.35 27.88
N ILE A 346 27.24 23.78 26.80
CA ILE A 346 27.16 25.17 26.33
C ILE A 346 25.99 25.32 25.34
N THR A 347 25.95 24.46 24.32
CA THR A 347 25.00 24.56 23.19
C THR A 347 23.65 23.89 23.46
N LEU A 348 23.63 22.74 24.14
CA LEU A 348 22.41 21.96 24.43
C LEU A 348 21.94 22.04 25.88
N LYS A 349 22.42 22.99 26.68
CA LYS A 349 22.04 23.13 28.10
C LYS A 349 20.54 23.19 28.32
N SER A 350 19.85 23.95 27.46
CA SER A 350 18.39 24.09 27.52
C SER A 350 17.71 22.74 27.31
N LEU A 351 18.15 21.95 26.32
CA LEU A 351 17.59 20.62 26.05
C LEU A 351 17.85 19.68 27.23
N ALA A 352 19.07 19.68 27.75
CA ALA A 352 19.51 18.81 28.84
C ALA A 352 18.72 18.99 30.14
N LEU A 353 18.27 20.21 30.44
CA LEU A 353 17.58 20.56 31.68
C LEU A 353 16.06 20.71 31.54
N SER A 354 15.53 20.58 30.34
CA SER A 354 14.09 20.70 30.06
C SER A 354 13.30 19.47 30.47
N ASN A 355 11.98 19.60 30.60
CA ASN A 355 11.10 18.44 30.74
C ASN A 355 10.90 17.77 29.37
N PHE A 356 10.49 16.49 29.36
CA PHE A 356 10.32 15.74 28.11
C PHE A 356 9.30 16.35 27.14
N ALA A 357 8.19 16.89 27.65
CA ALA A 357 7.14 17.48 26.79
C ALA A 357 7.66 18.68 25.97
N SER A 358 8.65 19.42 26.47
CA SER A 358 9.31 20.51 25.75
C SER A 358 10.41 20.08 24.77
N ILE A 359 10.82 18.81 24.76
CA ILE A 359 11.89 18.28 23.90
C ILE A 359 11.47 17.01 23.14
N GLU A 360 10.16 16.74 23.03
CA GLU A 360 9.63 15.61 22.27
C GLU A 360 8.96 16.06 20.96
N ARG A 361 8.57 17.34 20.83
CA ARG A 361 7.94 17.82 19.61
C ARG A 361 8.98 18.12 18.54
N ARG A 362 8.66 17.75 17.30
CA ARG A 362 9.52 17.95 16.13
C ARG A 362 10.11 19.37 16.01
N PRO A 363 9.33 20.47 16.11
CA PRO A 363 9.87 21.83 15.97
C PRO A 363 10.82 22.21 17.12
N ASP A 364 10.59 21.69 18.32
CA ASP A 364 11.43 21.99 19.49
C ASP A 364 12.77 21.25 19.39
N LEU A 365 12.76 19.98 19.00
CA LEU A 365 13.97 19.19 18.71
C LEU A 365 14.81 19.83 17.60
N GLN A 366 14.15 20.20 16.49
CA GLN A 366 14.82 20.82 15.35
C GLN A 366 15.54 22.12 15.74
N ARG A 367 14.87 23.01 16.50
CA ARG A 367 15.49 24.24 17.02
C ARG A 367 16.75 23.97 17.85
N HIS A 368 16.75 22.93 18.68
CA HIS A 368 17.91 22.57 19.49
C HIS A 368 19.07 22.02 18.64
N PHE A 369 18.79 21.17 17.67
CA PHE A 369 19.83 20.57 16.82
C PHE A 369 20.37 21.53 15.76
N ASP A 370 19.54 22.44 15.24
CA ASP A 370 19.97 23.45 14.27
C ASP A 370 21.00 24.43 14.85
N ALA A 371 21.01 24.62 16.18
CA ALA A 371 21.98 25.47 16.88
C ALA A 371 23.42 24.90 16.87
N LEU A 372 23.60 23.61 16.58
CA LEU A 372 24.91 22.95 16.59
C LEU A 372 25.67 23.13 15.28
N THR A 373 27.00 23.13 15.32
CA THR A 373 27.82 23.05 14.08
C THR A 373 27.74 21.65 13.46
N HIS A 374 28.23 21.49 12.22
CA HIS A 374 28.29 20.19 11.57
C HIS A 374 29.17 19.20 12.35
N GLU A 375 30.33 19.63 12.86
CA GLU A 375 31.18 18.75 13.68
C GLU A 375 30.54 18.38 15.02
N GLU A 376 29.78 19.30 15.63
CA GLU A 376 29.02 19.01 16.85
C GLU A 376 27.91 17.98 16.61
N ILE A 377 27.19 18.07 15.49
CA ILE A 377 26.18 17.09 15.11
C ILE A 377 26.79 15.72 14.86
N ILE A 378 27.92 15.65 14.14
CA ILE A 378 28.65 14.38 13.94
C ILE A 378 29.03 13.76 15.28
N ARG A 379 29.64 14.54 16.19
CA ARG A 379 30.00 14.05 17.53
C ARG A 379 28.79 13.59 18.34
N LEU A 380 27.67 14.33 18.28
CA LEU A 380 26.44 13.95 18.97
C LEU A 380 25.90 12.62 18.45
N CYS A 381 25.87 12.44 17.13
CA CYS A 381 25.49 11.18 16.49
C CYS A 381 26.40 10.02 16.90
N GLU A 382 27.72 10.23 16.99
CA GLU A 382 28.67 9.21 17.44
C GLU A 382 28.41 8.77 18.89
N PHE A 383 28.18 9.70 19.81
CA PHE A 383 27.79 9.36 21.20
C PHE A 383 26.47 8.59 21.28
N LEU A 384 25.58 8.83 20.33
CA LEU A 384 24.27 8.17 20.23
C LEU A 384 24.29 6.87 19.40
N ASN A 385 25.46 6.46 18.90
CA ASN A 385 25.63 5.33 17.98
C ASN A 385 24.72 5.44 16.73
N ILE A 386 24.66 6.63 16.16
CA ILE A 386 23.97 6.93 14.91
C ILE A 386 25.02 7.03 13.80
N ARG A 387 24.78 6.35 12.68
CA ARG A 387 25.66 6.39 11.51
C ARG A 387 25.81 7.83 10.99
N THR A 388 27.06 8.30 10.91
CA THR A 388 27.40 9.62 10.33
C THR A 388 28.00 9.50 8.94
N ASN A 389 28.61 8.36 8.61
CA ASN A 389 29.22 8.10 7.30
C ASN A 389 28.16 7.74 6.27
N LYS A 390 28.32 8.23 5.04
CA LYS A 390 27.46 7.90 3.92
C LYS A 390 27.41 6.39 3.69
N LEU A 391 26.22 5.86 3.45
CA LEU A 391 26.01 4.45 3.17
C LEU A 391 26.69 4.03 1.85
N VAL A 392 26.64 4.95 0.88
CA VAL A 392 27.21 4.85 -0.46
C VAL A 392 28.15 6.04 -0.67
N GLY A 393 29.33 5.79 -1.23
CA GLY A 393 30.36 6.81 -1.41
C GLY A 393 31.20 7.07 -0.15
N GLY A 394 32.01 8.13 -0.17
CA GLY A 394 32.90 8.51 0.93
C GLY A 394 32.42 9.74 1.71
N GLY A 395 32.83 9.85 2.97
CA GLY A 395 32.60 11.01 3.83
C GLY A 395 31.34 10.92 4.71
N HIS A 396 31.09 12.00 5.46
CA HIS A 396 29.93 12.13 6.33
C HIS A 396 28.71 12.67 5.59
N TYR A 397 27.52 12.38 6.11
CA TYR A 397 26.29 13.07 5.70
C TYR A 397 26.31 14.55 6.08
N ASP A 398 25.56 15.34 5.33
CA ASP A 398 25.41 16.77 5.57
C ASP A 398 24.62 17.03 6.87
N LYS A 399 24.79 18.23 7.43
CA LYS A 399 24.17 18.61 8.72
C LYS A 399 22.66 18.39 8.70
N ASP A 400 21.96 18.87 7.68
CA ASP A 400 20.49 18.82 7.61
C ASP A 400 19.96 17.38 7.61
N PHE A 401 20.67 16.48 6.93
CA PHE A 401 20.35 15.05 6.93
C PHE A 401 20.51 14.46 8.34
N LEU A 402 21.61 14.74 9.02
CA LEU A 402 21.86 14.22 10.38
C LEU A 402 20.88 14.81 11.41
N VAL A 403 20.50 16.09 11.26
CA VAL A 403 19.43 16.70 12.06
C VAL A 403 18.12 15.95 11.82
N GLU A 404 17.74 15.65 10.58
CA GLU A 404 16.54 14.86 10.30
C GLU A 404 16.57 13.48 10.98
N VAL A 405 17.71 12.79 10.95
CA VAL A 405 17.87 11.49 11.62
C VAL A 405 17.66 11.62 13.12
N LEU A 406 18.28 12.63 13.75
CA LEU A 406 18.13 12.90 15.18
C LEU A 406 16.68 13.22 15.53
N VAL A 407 16.06 14.14 14.79
CA VAL A 407 14.66 14.54 14.99
C VAL A 407 13.74 13.32 14.87
N SER A 408 13.87 12.52 13.81
CA SER A 408 13.02 11.33 13.59
C SER A 408 13.21 10.28 14.69
N LYS A 409 14.41 10.18 15.28
CA LYS A 409 14.71 9.21 16.35
C LYS A 409 14.12 9.62 17.69
N PHE A 410 14.04 10.92 17.97
CA PHE A 410 13.64 11.46 19.28
C PHE A 410 12.27 12.14 19.28
N GLU A 411 11.64 12.37 18.14
CA GLU A 411 10.30 12.96 18.11
C GLU A 411 9.26 12.02 18.75
N LYS A 412 8.26 12.64 19.37
CA LYS A 412 7.10 11.93 19.89
C LYS A 412 6.38 11.29 18.72
N ARG A 413 6.19 9.99 18.82
CA ARG A 413 5.46 9.23 17.83
C ARG A 413 3.95 9.51 17.95
N THR A 414 3.26 9.53 16.82
CA THR A 414 1.78 9.47 16.77
C THR A 414 1.30 8.04 17.02
N SER A 415 0.36 7.87 17.96
CA SER A 415 -0.26 6.57 18.22
C SER A 415 -1.00 6.07 16.97
N GLN A 416 -0.88 4.78 16.67
CA GLN A 416 -1.65 4.17 15.57
C GLN A 416 -3.15 4.24 15.84
N ILE A 417 -3.55 4.03 17.09
CA ILE A 417 -4.95 4.07 17.53
C ILE A 417 -5.52 5.48 17.32
N ASP A 418 -4.80 6.51 17.75
CA ASP A 418 -5.23 7.91 17.57
C ASP A 418 -5.37 8.27 16.08
N LEU A 419 -4.42 7.81 15.26
CA LEU A 419 -4.47 8.03 13.82
C LEU A 419 -5.71 7.38 13.20
N ILE A 420 -6.01 6.13 13.57
CA ILE A 420 -7.21 5.42 13.09
C ILE A 420 -8.49 6.13 13.56
N ASN A 421 -8.57 6.51 14.84
CA ASN A 421 -9.75 7.17 15.42
C ASN A 421 -10.03 8.55 14.81
N SER A 422 -9.00 9.18 14.22
CA SER A 422 -9.08 10.45 13.50
C SER A 422 -9.50 10.32 12.02
N LYS A 423 -9.54 9.11 11.46
CA LYS A 423 -9.95 8.89 10.07
C LYS A 423 -11.48 8.94 9.94
N PRO A 424 -12.00 9.60 8.89
CA PRO A 424 -13.37 9.40 8.44
C PRO A 424 -13.63 7.95 8.04
N LEU A 425 -14.84 7.48 8.32
CA LEU A 425 -15.32 6.16 7.92
C LEU A 425 -15.68 6.12 6.44
N TYR A 426 -16.43 7.11 5.97
CA TYR A 426 -16.89 7.21 4.59
C TYR A 426 -15.82 7.84 3.70
N PRO A 427 -15.69 7.38 2.44
CA PRO A 427 -14.79 8.01 1.48
C PRO A 427 -15.36 9.35 0.99
N ASP A 428 -14.48 10.33 0.78
CA ASP A 428 -14.81 11.60 0.15
C ASP A 428 -14.54 11.57 -1.37
N GLU A 429 -14.81 12.66 -2.06
CA GLU A 429 -14.58 12.78 -3.51
C GLU A 429 -13.11 12.61 -3.94
N ASN A 430 -12.18 12.83 -3.02
CA ASN A 430 -10.75 12.71 -3.30
C ASN A 430 -10.33 11.25 -3.17
N ALA A 431 -10.82 10.54 -2.15
CA ALA A 431 -10.59 9.12 -1.97
C ALA A 431 -11.24 8.25 -3.06
N LEU A 432 -12.47 8.58 -3.49
CA LEU A 432 -13.20 7.81 -4.51
C LEU A 432 -12.59 7.92 -5.91
N PHE A 433 -12.01 9.08 -6.22
CA PHE A 433 -11.49 9.42 -7.54
C PHE A 433 -9.96 9.59 -7.55
N ASP A 434 -9.27 9.03 -6.56
CA ASP A 434 -7.80 8.91 -6.57
C ASP A 434 -7.37 7.94 -7.69
N ASP A 435 -6.46 8.38 -8.55
CA ASP A 435 -5.92 7.60 -9.67
C ASP A 435 -5.30 6.27 -9.20
N ALA A 436 -4.75 6.22 -7.98
CA ALA A 436 -4.20 5.00 -7.41
C ALA A 436 -5.28 3.92 -7.18
N VAL A 437 -6.51 4.32 -6.82
CA VAL A 437 -7.67 3.42 -6.65
C VAL A 437 -8.30 3.05 -8.01
N VAL A 438 -8.17 3.92 -9.02
CA VAL A 438 -8.58 3.59 -10.40
C VAL A 438 -7.70 2.49 -10.99
N GLN A 439 -6.39 2.61 -10.81
CA GLN A 439 -5.39 1.73 -11.42
C GLN A 439 -5.46 0.29 -10.91
N THR A 440 -6.05 0.05 -9.73
CA THR A 440 -6.25 -1.32 -9.22
C THR A 440 -7.25 -2.14 -10.05
N GLN A 441 -8.11 -1.51 -10.84
CA GLN A 441 -9.17 -2.19 -11.63
C GLN A 441 -8.60 -3.12 -12.70
N PHE A 442 -7.47 -2.76 -13.30
CA PHE A 442 -6.82 -3.52 -14.39
C PHE A 442 -5.44 -4.02 -13.97
N TRP A 443 -5.24 -4.25 -12.67
CA TRP A 443 -3.94 -4.62 -12.14
C TRP A 443 -3.51 -6.02 -12.59
N ASN A 444 -2.37 -6.08 -13.28
CA ASN A 444 -1.80 -7.30 -13.88
C ASN A 444 -0.55 -7.81 -13.12
N ASN A 445 -0.32 -7.36 -11.88
CA ASN A 445 0.84 -7.70 -11.05
C ASN A 445 2.21 -7.24 -11.58
N GLU A 446 2.27 -6.45 -12.65
CA GLU A 446 3.54 -5.92 -13.18
C GLU A 446 4.12 -4.77 -12.35
N VAL A 447 3.24 -3.99 -11.72
CA VAL A 447 3.55 -2.85 -10.84
C VAL A 447 3.11 -3.20 -9.42
N PRO A 448 3.86 -2.87 -8.36
CA PRO A 448 3.39 -3.09 -6.99
C PRO A 448 2.17 -2.20 -6.69
N LEU A 449 1.34 -2.62 -5.74
CA LEU A 449 0.27 -1.77 -5.21
C LEU A 449 0.64 -1.29 -3.81
N ALA A 450 0.34 -0.03 -3.51
CA ALA A 450 0.44 0.51 -2.16
C ALA A 450 -0.71 0.01 -1.25
N LEU A 451 -0.90 -1.31 -1.21
CA LEU A 451 -1.95 -1.99 -0.47
C LEU A 451 -1.36 -2.96 0.55
N PRO A 452 -1.99 -3.10 1.72
CA PRO A 452 -1.65 -4.18 2.63
C PRO A 452 -1.89 -5.54 1.97
N LYS A 453 -0.98 -6.49 2.20
CA LYS A 453 -1.14 -7.87 1.75
C LYS A 453 -1.70 -8.74 2.87
N LEU A 454 -2.66 -9.60 2.54
CA LEU A 454 -3.06 -10.69 3.43
C LEU A 454 -2.20 -11.92 3.14
N ASN A 455 -1.47 -12.37 4.16
CA ASN A 455 -0.67 -13.59 4.12
C ASN A 455 -0.94 -14.39 5.40
N LEU A 456 -0.24 -15.50 5.63
CA LEU A 456 -0.42 -16.36 6.80
C LEU A 456 0.03 -15.71 8.12
N GLN A 457 0.93 -14.72 8.05
CA GLN A 457 1.50 -14.07 9.22
C GLN A 457 1.18 -12.58 9.25
N PHE A 458 0.91 -12.09 10.45
CA PHE A 458 0.72 -10.68 10.78
C PHE A 458 1.54 -10.37 12.03
N LEU A 459 2.00 -9.13 12.18
CA LEU A 459 2.82 -8.74 13.34
C LEU A 459 2.03 -8.87 14.65
N THR A 460 0.78 -8.40 14.64
CA THR A 460 -0.13 -8.43 15.78
C THR A 460 -1.58 -8.59 15.32
N ILE A 461 -2.53 -8.78 16.25
CA ILE A 461 -3.96 -8.70 15.93
C ILE A 461 -4.33 -7.31 15.40
N HIS A 462 -3.71 -6.25 15.94
CA HIS A 462 -3.95 -4.89 15.45
C HIS A 462 -3.52 -4.72 13.99
N ASP A 463 -2.35 -5.26 13.61
CA ASP A 463 -1.90 -5.31 12.21
C ASP A 463 -2.94 -6.02 11.33
N TYR A 464 -3.33 -7.24 11.70
CA TYR A 464 -4.35 -8.00 10.97
C TYR A 464 -5.65 -7.19 10.76
N LEU A 465 -6.20 -6.63 11.83
CA LEU A 465 -7.44 -5.84 11.76
C LEU A 465 -7.26 -4.60 10.88
N LEU A 466 -6.13 -3.91 10.98
CA LEU A 466 -5.85 -2.70 10.20
C LEU A 466 -5.69 -3.01 8.71
N ARG A 467 -5.03 -4.12 8.35
CA ARG A 467 -4.95 -4.55 6.94
C ARG A 467 -6.34 -4.84 6.36
N ASN A 468 -7.15 -5.61 7.09
CA ASN A 468 -8.52 -5.91 6.67
C ASN A 468 -9.37 -4.65 6.59
N PHE A 469 -9.29 -3.76 7.58
CA PHE A 469 -9.99 -2.48 7.58
C PHE A 469 -9.65 -1.64 6.34
N ASN A 470 -8.36 -1.49 6.03
CA ASN A 470 -7.93 -0.71 4.88
C ASN A 470 -8.36 -1.35 3.55
N LEU A 471 -8.20 -2.67 3.40
CA LEU A 471 -8.59 -3.39 2.19
C LEU A 471 -10.10 -3.34 1.96
N PHE A 472 -10.89 -3.61 2.99
CA PHE A 472 -12.36 -3.54 2.92
C PHE A 472 -12.80 -2.13 2.55
N ARG A 473 -12.23 -1.10 3.18
CA ARG A 473 -12.56 0.29 2.87
C ARG A 473 -12.27 0.66 1.42
N LEU A 474 -11.16 0.15 0.85
CA LEU A 474 -10.81 0.41 -0.54
C LEU A 474 -11.70 -0.35 -1.53
N GLU A 475 -12.03 -1.61 -1.23
CA GLU A 475 -12.98 -2.40 -2.01
C GLU A 475 -14.37 -1.74 -2.04
N THR A 476 -14.91 -1.36 -0.87
CA THR A 476 -16.20 -0.66 -0.80
C THR A 476 -16.14 0.70 -1.49
N SER A 477 -15.03 1.43 -1.40
CA SER A 477 -14.86 2.71 -2.11
C SER A 477 -14.97 2.54 -3.63
N TYR A 478 -14.49 1.42 -4.17
CA TYR A 478 -14.64 1.11 -5.59
C TYR A 478 -16.11 0.88 -5.98
N GLU A 479 -16.85 0.10 -5.20
CA GLU A 479 -18.29 -0.13 -5.44
C GLU A 479 -19.09 1.19 -5.36
N ILE A 480 -18.85 1.98 -4.31
CA ILE A 480 -19.49 3.31 -4.13
C ILE A 480 -19.22 4.22 -5.33
N ARG A 481 -17.98 4.22 -5.84
CA ARG A 481 -17.62 5.02 -7.01
C ARG A 481 -18.42 4.59 -8.24
N GLN A 482 -18.52 3.29 -8.51
CA GLN A 482 -19.29 2.79 -9.66
C GLN A 482 -20.76 3.18 -9.58
N ASP A 483 -21.34 3.08 -8.38
CA ASP A 483 -22.73 3.49 -8.13
C ASP A 483 -22.92 4.99 -8.36
N ILE A 484 -22.01 5.83 -7.85
CA ILE A 484 -22.04 7.28 -8.08
C ILE A 484 -21.89 7.61 -9.56
N GLU A 485 -20.97 6.95 -10.28
CA GLU A 485 -20.78 7.18 -11.71
C GLU A 485 -22.03 6.84 -12.52
N ASP A 486 -22.67 5.70 -12.25
CA ASP A 486 -23.92 5.29 -12.92
C ASP A 486 -25.06 6.26 -12.61
N VAL A 487 -25.25 6.62 -11.34
CA VAL A 487 -26.28 7.55 -10.88
C VAL A 487 -26.14 8.91 -11.54
N VAL A 488 -24.95 9.51 -11.49
CA VAL A 488 -24.72 10.87 -12.02
C VAL A 488 -24.89 10.89 -13.54
N LYS A 489 -24.43 9.85 -14.26
CA LYS A 489 -24.67 9.70 -15.71
C LYS A 489 -26.18 9.65 -16.02
N ARG A 490 -26.98 8.99 -15.18
CA ARG A 490 -28.45 8.87 -15.36
C ARG A 490 -29.22 10.12 -14.98
N LEU A 491 -28.78 10.86 -13.96
CA LEU A 491 -29.39 12.13 -13.54
C LEU A 491 -29.24 13.22 -14.61
N ALA A 492 -28.22 13.11 -15.47
CA ALA A 492 -27.97 14.03 -16.59
C ALA A 492 -28.02 15.51 -16.15
N PRO A 493 -27.08 15.93 -15.26
CA PRO A 493 -27.02 17.30 -14.76
C PRO A 493 -26.79 18.30 -15.89
N ARG A 494 -27.46 19.46 -15.83
CA ARG A 494 -27.34 20.55 -16.80
C ARG A 494 -27.36 21.90 -16.10
N ILE A 495 -26.68 22.88 -16.70
CA ILE A 495 -26.80 24.26 -16.25
C ILE A 495 -28.11 24.89 -16.74
N SER A 496 -28.82 25.50 -15.81
CA SER A 496 -30.02 26.28 -16.08
C SER A 496 -29.61 27.72 -16.40
N TYR A 497 -29.63 28.10 -17.69
CA TYR A 497 -29.15 29.43 -18.12
C TYR A 497 -29.90 30.61 -17.48
N LEU A 498 -31.12 30.41 -16.98
CA LEU A 498 -31.92 31.45 -16.33
C LEU A 498 -31.53 31.70 -14.88
N SER A 499 -31.12 30.65 -14.15
CA SER A 499 -30.83 30.71 -12.70
C SER A 499 -29.36 30.50 -12.36
N GLY A 500 -28.55 30.02 -13.31
CA GLY A 500 -27.18 29.58 -13.09
C GLY A 500 -27.05 28.35 -12.19
N LYS A 501 -28.16 27.65 -11.91
CA LYS A 501 -28.20 26.47 -11.04
C LYS A 501 -28.10 25.18 -11.85
N THR A 502 -27.80 24.09 -11.15
CA THR A 502 -27.82 22.73 -11.71
C THR A 502 -29.25 22.22 -11.72
N ASP A 503 -29.75 21.85 -12.89
CA ASP A 503 -31.02 21.16 -13.08
C ASP A 503 -30.73 19.70 -13.52
N PHE A 504 -31.49 18.74 -12.99
CA PHE A 504 -31.37 17.33 -13.39
C PHE A 504 -32.45 16.98 -14.41
N THR A 505 -32.03 16.63 -15.63
CA THR A 505 -32.97 16.31 -16.73
C THR A 505 -33.32 14.84 -16.84
N GLY A 506 -32.51 13.98 -16.22
CA GLY A 506 -32.73 12.54 -16.13
C GLY A 506 -33.25 12.11 -14.76
N TRP A 507 -33.23 10.79 -14.54
CA TRP A 507 -33.64 10.20 -13.27
C TRP A 507 -32.81 8.96 -12.99
N ALA A 508 -32.54 8.70 -11.71
CA ALA A 508 -31.92 7.48 -11.24
C ALA A 508 -32.84 6.83 -10.19
N ARG A 509 -32.89 5.49 -10.17
CA ARG A 509 -33.65 4.74 -9.16
C ARG A 509 -33.05 4.93 -7.76
N MET A 510 -31.72 4.95 -7.69
CA MET A 510 -30.91 5.03 -6.46
C MET A 510 -30.48 6.45 -6.07
N ALA A 511 -31.03 7.50 -6.70
CA ALA A 511 -30.79 8.87 -6.26
C ALA A 511 -32.01 9.77 -6.41
N VAL A 512 -32.11 10.73 -5.50
CA VAL A 512 -33.14 11.74 -5.44
C VAL A 512 -32.49 13.09 -5.17
N GLU A 513 -33.08 14.13 -5.75
CA GLU A 513 -32.65 15.52 -5.57
C GLU A 513 -33.03 16.00 -4.16
N ILE A 514 -32.10 16.71 -3.54
CA ILE A 514 -32.24 17.24 -2.19
C ILE A 514 -32.97 18.59 -2.27
N GLU A 515 -34.13 18.67 -1.62
CA GLU A 515 -34.92 19.89 -1.52
C GLU A 515 -34.39 20.80 -0.41
N SER A 516 -33.95 20.22 0.71
CA SER A 516 -33.27 20.95 1.76
C SER A 516 -32.37 20.05 2.60
N PHE A 517 -31.23 20.59 3.02
CA PHE A 517 -30.31 19.97 3.96
C PHE A 517 -30.06 20.94 5.12
N ASN A 518 -30.22 20.49 6.37
CA ASN A 518 -30.00 21.34 7.54
C ASN A 518 -29.29 20.57 8.65
N ILE A 519 -28.17 21.10 9.17
CA ILE A 519 -27.54 20.58 10.38
C ILE A 519 -28.41 20.93 11.58
N VAL A 520 -28.84 19.92 12.34
CA VAL A 520 -29.75 20.10 13.48
C VAL A 520 -29.06 19.97 14.83
N GLU A 521 -27.98 19.21 14.91
CA GLU A 521 -27.27 18.97 16.16
C GLU A 521 -25.76 18.82 15.91
N VAL A 522 -24.95 19.55 16.69
CA VAL A 522 -23.51 19.34 16.78
C VAL A 522 -23.15 19.17 18.25
N GLY A 523 -22.81 17.93 18.62
CA GLY A 523 -22.43 17.57 19.97
C GLY A 523 -21.07 18.14 20.37
N LYS A 524 -20.91 18.51 21.64
CA LYS A 524 -19.61 18.94 22.17
C LYS A 524 -18.62 17.76 22.11
N PRO A 525 -17.34 18.00 21.74
CA PRO A 525 -16.31 16.98 21.78
C PRO A 525 -16.21 16.30 23.15
N ASN A 526 -15.96 14.99 23.15
CA ASN A 526 -15.65 14.26 24.38
C ASN A 526 -14.29 14.70 24.92
N ILE A 527 -14.05 14.45 26.22
CA ILE A 527 -12.76 14.78 26.84
C ILE A 527 -11.64 14.00 26.15
N GLY A 528 -10.62 14.72 25.66
CA GLY A 528 -9.48 14.14 24.95
C GLY A 528 -9.68 14.02 23.43
N GLU A 529 -10.92 14.14 22.95
CA GLU A 529 -11.22 14.18 21.52
C GLU A 529 -11.29 15.62 21.02
N SER A 530 -10.97 15.79 19.74
CA SER A 530 -11.02 17.09 19.08
C SER A 530 -12.14 17.20 18.04
N LYS A 531 -12.82 16.09 17.75
CA LYS A 531 -14.00 16.01 16.88
C LYS A 531 -15.28 16.17 17.71
N PRO A 532 -16.38 16.66 17.13
CA PRO A 532 -17.67 16.65 17.82
C PRO A 532 -18.08 15.21 18.16
N SER A 533 -18.87 15.04 19.24
CA SER A 533 -19.31 13.70 19.67
C SER A 533 -20.38 13.11 18.74
N ILE A 534 -21.18 13.97 18.10
CA ILE A 534 -22.21 13.60 17.14
C ILE A 534 -22.50 14.79 16.23
N VAL A 535 -22.88 14.52 14.98
CA VAL A 535 -23.37 15.52 14.03
C VAL A 535 -24.62 14.95 13.38
N LYS A 536 -25.75 15.63 13.50
CA LYS A 536 -27.01 15.24 12.85
C LYS A 536 -27.47 16.29 11.87
N ALA A 537 -28.09 15.84 10.79
CA ALA A 537 -28.74 16.69 9.82
C ALA A 537 -30.09 16.13 9.39
N ASP A 538 -31.02 17.00 9.01
CA ASP A 538 -32.27 16.63 8.38
C ASP A 538 -32.14 16.82 6.86
N VAL A 539 -32.43 15.78 6.10
CA VAL A 539 -32.41 15.76 4.63
C VAL A 539 -33.83 15.58 4.14
N THR A 540 -34.31 16.55 3.36
CA THR A 540 -35.65 16.55 2.80
C THR A 540 -35.60 16.38 1.29
N PHE A 541 -36.42 15.49 0.74
CA PHE A 541 -36.47 15.19 -0.69
C PHE A 541 -37.87 14.82 -1.16
N ASN A 542 -38.09 14.90 -2.47
CA ASN A 542 -39.40 14.69 -3.09
C ASN A 542 -39.42 13.42 -3.96
N VAL A 543 -40.24 12.43 -3.58
CA VAL A 543 -40.39 11.17 -4.32
C VAL A 543 -41.54 11.19 -5.35
N GLY A 544 -42.23 12.32 -5.48
CA GLY A 544 -43.43 12.46 -6.31
C GLY A 544 -43.21 12.21 -7.80
N ARG A 545 -41.98 12.42 -8.30
CA ARG A 545 -41.63 12.17 -9.71
C ARG A 545 -41.48 10.69 -10.06
N TYR A 546 -41.37 9.81 -9.07
CA TYR A 546 -41.10 8.38 -9.29
C TYR A 546 -42.37 7.52 -9.32
N THR A 547 -42.24 6.31 -9.86
CA THR A 547 -43.29 5.28 -9.84
C THR A 547 -43.52 4.74 -8.43
N GLU A 548 -44.68 4.15 -8.17
CA GLU A 548 -45.03 3.59 -6.85
C GLU A 548 -43.99 2.57 -6.36
N SER A 549 -43.44 1.73 -7.24
CA SER A 549 -42.37 0.79 -6.89
C SER A 549 -41.14 1.50 -6.33
N ILE A 550 -40.67 2.55 -6.99
CA ILE A 550 -39.46 3.29 -6.57
C ILE A 550 -39.76 4.09 -5.31
N ARG A 551 -40.95 4.67 -5.19
CA ARG A 551 -41.38 5.35 -3.95
C ARG A 551 -41.34 4.39 -2.76
N ASN A 552 -41.87 3.17 -2.94
CA ASN A 552 -41.86 2.16 -1.89
C ASN A 552 -40.43 1.73 -1.48
N GLU A 553 -39.46 1.78 -2.40
CA GLU A 553 -38.06 1.52 -2.09
C GLU A 553 -37.45 2.63 -1.23
N TRP A 554 -37.67 3.89 -1.59
CA TRP A 554 -37.25 5.03 -0.77
C TRP A 554 -37.97 5.10 0.58
N ASP A 555 -39.24 4.69 0.62
CA ASP A 555 -40.04 4.59 1.85
C ASP A 555 -39.61 3.39 2.72
N SER A 556 -38.76 2.49 2.19
CA SER A 556 -38.23 1.33 2.92
C SER A 556 -36.89 1.58 3.62
N LEU A 557 -36.36 2.81 3.53
CA LEU A 557 -35.17 3.23 4.28
C LEU A 557 -35.38 3.02 5.78
N LYS A 558 -34.36 2.49 6.45
CA LYS A 558 -34.38 2.15 7.87
C LYS A 558 -33.22 2.79 8.62
N PRO A 559 -33.32 2.86 9.96
CA PRO A 559 -32.16 3.18 10.79
C PRO A 559 -30.96 2.29 10.41
N HIS A 560 -29.78 2.90 10.37
CA HIS A 560 -28.50 2.32 9.96
C HIS A 560 -28.27 2.14 8.44
N ASP A 561 -29.24 2.47 7.59
CA ASP A 561 -28.98 2.54 6.15
C ASP A 561 -28.00 3.68 5.84
N VAL A 562 -27.06 3.44 4.94
CA VAL A 562 -26.04 4.42 4.54
C VAL A 562 -26.47 5.12 3.26
N LEU A 563 -26.41 6.45 3.27
CA LEU A 563 -26.67 7.30 2.12
C LEU A 563 -25.42 8.13 1.78
N PHE A 564 -25.31 8.55 0.52
CA PHE A 564 -24.27 9.47 0.07
C PHE A 564 -24.90 10.78 -0.41
N LEU A 565 -24.43 11.88 0.18
CA LEU A 565 -24.79 13.25 -0.17
C LEU A 565 -23.82 13.74 -1.23
N LEU A 566 -24.35 14.20 -2.36
CA LEU A 566 -23.57 14.66 -3.50
C LEU A 566 -23.77 16.17 -3.67
N ALA A 567 -22.72 16.87 -4.07
CA ALA A 567 -22.79 18.25 -4.53
C ALA A 567 -22.31 18.31 -5.98
N ILE A 568 -23.23 18.59 -6.90
CA ILE A 568 -22.98 18.62 -8.35
C ILE A 568 -23.17 20.04 -8.86
N GLN A 569 -22.15 20.57 -9.53
CA GLN A 569 -22.15 21.89 -10.14
C GLN A 569 -21.98 21.76 -11.66
N ALA A 570 -23.10 21.66 -12.37
CA ALA A 570 -23.11 21.57 -13.82
C ALA A 570 -22.54 22.83 -14.49
N HIS A 571 -21.90 22.63 -15.64
CA HIS A 571 -21.39 23.67 -16.52
C HIS A 571 -21.79 23.37 -17.97
N ASP A 572 -21.41 24.24 -18.91
CA ASP A 572 -21.83 24.14 -20.32
C ASP A 572 -21.45 22.78 -20.95
N ASP A 573 -20.23 22.30 -20.67
CA ASP A 573 -19.73 21.03 -21.22
C ASP A 573 -20.35 19.77 -20.59
N THR A 574 -21.07 19.88 -19.47
CA THR A 574 -21.66 18.72 -18.77
C THR A 574 -22.71 18.00 -19.62
N ALA A 575 -23.35 18.70 -20.55
CA ALA A 575 -24.36 18.12 -21.44
C ALA A 575 -23.76 17.31 -22.61
N GLU A 576 -22.44 17.41 -22.83
CA GLU A 576 -21.77 16.65 -23.87
C GLU A 576 -21.66 15.16 -23.52
N LYS A 577 -21.43 14.32 -24.54
CA LYS A 577 -21.18 12.90 -24.29
C LYS A 577 -19.86 12.74 -23.54
N TYR A 578 -19.90 12.14 -22.35
CA TYR A 578 -18.70 11.77 -21.61
C TYR A 578 -17.73 10.95 -22.47
N LYS A 579 -16.47 11.38 -22.47
CA LYS A 579 -15.36 10.69 -23.10
C LYS A 579 -14.38 10.32 -21.99
N ASP A 580 -13.94 9.06 -21.96
CA ASP A 580 -13.05 8.53 -20.91
C ASP A 580 -11.68 9.24 -20.80
N VAL A 581 -11.39 10.18 -21.70
CA VAL A 581 -10.18 11.01 -21.70
C VAL A 581 -10.25 12.14 -20.66
N MET A 582 -11.45 12.58 -20.25
CA MET A 582 -11.64 13.63 -19.27
C MET A 582 -11.96 13.03 -17.89
N PRO A 583 -11.40 13.54 -16.78
CA PRO A 583 -11.75 13.06 -15.45
C PRO A 583 -13.26 13.19 -15.18
N PHE A 584 -13.86 12.10 -14.69
CA PHE A 584 -15.30 12.01 -14.42
C PHE A 584 -15.85 13.21 -13.62
N ARG A 585 -15.17 13.54 -12.51
CA ARG A 585 -15.55 14.67 -11.65
C ARG A 585 -15.58 16.00 -12.39
N GLN A 586 -14.58 16.22 -13.25
CA GLN A 586 -14.46 17.46 -14.00
C GLN A 586 -15.54 17.57 -15.08
N HIS A 587 -15.89 16.47 -15.74
CA HIS A 587 -16.92 16.50 -16.78
C HIS A 587 -18.34 16.72 -16.22
N PHE A 588 -18.67 16.03 -15.13
CA PHE A 588 -20.00 16.10 -14.52
C PHE A 588 -20.14 17.18 -13.43
N GLY A 589 -19.05 17.88 -13.09
CA GLY A 589 -19.06 18.88 -12.02
C GLY A 589 -19.27 18.29 -10.62
N LEU A 590 -18.86 17.04 -10.38
CA LEU A 590 -18.99 16.41 -9.06
C LEU A 590 -17.97 17.00 -8.09
N LYS A 591 -18.46 17.87 -7.19
CA LYS A 591 -17.63 18.69 -6.30
C LYS A 591 -17.33 18.00 -4.98
N TYR A 592 -18.36 17.49 -4.29
CA TYR A 592 -18.22 16.81 -3.00
C TYR A 592 -19.04 15.53 -2.91
N VAL A 593 -18.54 14.60 -2.09
CA VAL A 593 -19.23 13.37 -1.69
C VAL A 593 -19.11 13.21 -0.18
N ARG A 594 -20.23 13.06 0.54
CA ARG A 594 -20.22 12.78 1.99
C ARG A 594 -21.16 11.63 2.33
N GLY A 595 -20.66 10.64 3.04
CA GLY A 595 -21.49 9.57 3.57
C GLY A 595 -22.23 9.99 4.85
N CYS A 596 -23.42 9.45 5.03
CA CYS A 596 -24.22 9.60 6.24
C CYS A 596 -25.01 8.32 6.56
N GLU A 597 -25.43 8.18 7.81
CA GLU A 597 -26.22 7.04 8.29
C GLU A 597 -27.61 7.51 8.70
N VAL A 598 -28.67 6.87 8.22
CA VAL A 598 -30.04 7.18 8.63
C VAL A 598 -30.22 6.87 10.11
N SER A 599 -30.65 7.85 10.90
CA SER A 599 -31.01 7.65 12.31
C SER A 599 -32.51 7.48 12.48
N ASP A 600 -33.30 8.37 11.86
CA ASP A 600 -34.74 8.44 12.06
C ASP A 600 -35.45 8.88 10.79
N ILE A 601 -36.65 8.34 10.57
CA ILE A 601 -37.58 8.89 9.58
C ILE A 601 -38.44 9.93 10.29
N ILE A 602 -38.51 11.15 9.77
CA ILE A 602 -39.26 12.25 10.37
C ILE A 602 -40.67 12.28 9.77
N GLY A 603 -41.68 12.19 10.63
CA GLY A 603 -43.09 12.29 10.25
C GLY A 603 -43.52 13.72 10.01
N ASP A 604 -44.75 13.89 9.52
CA ASP A 604 -45.33 15.21 9.21
C ASP A 604 -45.45 16.13 10.44
N ASP A 605 -45.37 15.57 11.66
CA ASP A 605 -45.38 16.29 12.93
C ASP A 605 -43.98 16.79 13.35
N GLY A 606 -42.96 16.57 12.52
CA GLY A 606 -41.56 16.94 12.77
C GLY A 606 -40.88 16.03 13.81
N LYS A 607 -41.48 14.89 14.17
CA LYS A 607 -40.93 13.94 15.14
C LYS A 607 -40.49 12.64 14.48
N PRO A 608 -39.50 11.93 15.07
CA PRO A 608 -39.14 10.59 14.67
C PRO A 608 -40.34 9.62 14.68
N ILE A 609 -40.46 8.83 13.62
CA ILE A 609 -41.44 7.74 13.53
C ILE A 609 -40.85 6.51 14.24
N ASP A 610 -41.51 6.10 15.32
CA ASP A 610 -41.10 4.94 16.13
C ASP A 610 -41.50 3.62 15.45
N GLU A 611 -40.54 2.84 14.94
CA GLU A 611 -40.77 1.55 14.27
C GLU A 611 -41.01 0.37 15.24
N VAL A 612 -40.67 0.52 16.53
CA VAL A 612 -40.61 -0.59 17.50
C VAL A 612 -41.97 -0.93 18.13
N GLY A 613 -42.98 -0.10 17.92
CA GLY A 613 -44.35 -0.41 18.33
C GLY A 613 -44.99 -1.39 17.36
N LYS A 614 -45.23 -2.65 17.75
CA LYS A 614 -46.16 -3.55 17.05
C LYS A 614 -47.42 -2.73 16.70
N PRO A 615 -47.79 -2.57 15.42
CA PRO A 615 -48.93 -1.73 15.07
C PRO A 615 -50.15 -2.30 15.78
N ARG A 616 -50.81 -1.48 16.60
CA ARG A 616 -52.16 -1.84 17.06
C ARG A 616 -53.03 -1.84 15.80
N ILE A 617 -54.06 -2.67 15.79
CA ILE A 617 -54.96 -2.85 14.63
C ILE A 617 -55.58 -1.51 14.16
N ASP A 618 -55.55 -0.48 15.02
CA ASP A 618 -56.04 0.87 14.78
C ASP A 618 -55.00 1.86 14.19
N ASP A 619 -53.71 1.52 14.11
CA ASP A 619 -52.63 2.40 13.59
C ASP A 619 -52.54 2.42 12.05
N LYS A 620 -53.67 2.24 11.36
CA LYS A 620 -53.76 2.23 9.89
C LYS A 620 -53.75 3.64 9.29
N LYS A 621 -52.67 4.40 9.48
CA LYS A 621 -52.32 5.49 8.56
C LYS A 621 -50.80 5.53 8.38
N PRO A 622 -50.28 5.66 7.14
CA PRO A 622 -48.89 6.07 6.97
C PRO A 622 -48.73 7.43 7.69
N LYS A 623 -47.78 7.54 8.62
CA LYS A 623 -47.49 8.78 9.36
C LYS A 623 -46.80 9.86 8.49
N ILE A 624 -46.71 9.60 7.19
CA ILE A 624 -46.12 10.48 6.18
C ILE A 624 -47.18 10.68 5.11
N SER A 625 -47.65 11.91 4.93
CA SER A 625 -48.61 12.29 3.91
C SER A 625 -47.93 13.06 2.78
N GLY A 626 -48.36 12.81 1.54
CA GLY A 626 -47.80 13.47 0.36
C GLY A 626 -46.50 12.85 -0.16
N ASN A 627 -45.77 13.63 -0.96
CA ASN A 627 -44.60 13.16 -1.72
C ASN A 627 -43.26 13.58 -1.11
N MET A 628 -43.26 14.40 -0.06
CA MET A 628 -42.04 14.84 0.62
C MET A 628 -41.66 13.79 1.68
N ARG A 629 -40.36 13.58 1.83
CA ARG A 629 -39.77 12.76 2.89
C ARG A 629 -38.71 13.59 3.59
N THR A 630 -38.64 13.46 4.91
CA THR A 630 -37.53 14.00 5.69
C THR A 630 -36.91 12.86 6.49
N VAL A 631 -35.61 12.66 6.31
CA VAL A 631 -34.82 11.69 7.07
C VAL A 631 -33.79 12.43 7.90
N ARG A 632 -33.66 12.05 9.15
CA ARG A 632 -32.57 12.49 10.01
C ARG A 632 -31.40 11.53 9.82
N VAL A 633 -30.23 12.11 9.58
CA VAL A 633 -29.00 11.36 9.33
C VAL A 633 -27.91 11.78 10.30
N ILE A 634 -27.01 10.86 10.60
CA ILE A 634 -25.77 11.10 11.34
C ILE A 634 -24.63 11.25 10.32
N LEU A 635 -23.89 12.35 10.41
CA LEU A 635 -22.71 12.61 9.59
C LEU A 635 -21.46 12.12 10.31
N ASP A 636 -20.40 11.77 9.56
CA ASP A 636 -19.11 11.43 10.15
C ASP A 636 -18.49 12.64 10.89
N PRO A 637 -18.25 12.56 12.21
CA PRO A 637 -17.74 13.69 12.98
C PRO A 637 -16.29 14.08 12.65
N ASN A 638 -15.45 13.11 12.22
CA ASN A 638 -14.10 13.40 11.78
C ASN A 638 -14.13 14.21 10.47
N GLN A 639 -14.95 13.78 9.50
CA GLN A 639 -15.11 14.48 8.24
C GLN A 639 -15.66 15.89 8.44
N TYR A 640 -16.70 16.04 9.29
CA TYR A 640 -17.25 17.35 9.64
C TYR A 640 -16.20 18.30 10.22
N LYS A 641 -15.36 17.81 11.13
CA LYS A 641 -14.27 18.61 11.69
C LYS A 641 -13.27 19.03 10.61
N ILE A 642 -12.92 18.13 9.69
CA ILE A 642 -11.99 18.42 8.59
C ILE A 642 -12.57 19.51 7.68
N ASP A 643 -13.83 19.38 7.29
CA ASP A 643 -14.53 20.34 6.43
C ASP A 643 -14.64 21.72 7.09
N MET A 644 -15.03 21.78 8.37
CA MET A 644 -15.12 23.04 9.13
C MET A 644 -13.76 23.72 9.32
N ASN A 645 -12.69 22.94 9.52
CA ASN A 645 -11.34 23.49 9.60
C ASN A 645 -10.91 24.07 8.25
N ARG A 646 -11.24 23.40 7.14
CA ARG A 646 -10.97 23.89 5.78
C ARG A 646 -11.72 25.20 5.53
N PHE A 647 -13.03 25.22 5.77
CA PHE A 647 -13.87 26.42 5.69
C PHE A 647 -13.26 27.60 6.47
N SER A 648 -12.87 27.37 7.73
CA SER A 648 -12.32 28.41 8.60
C SER A 648 -10.94 28.92 8.19
N SER A 649 -10.09 28.04 7.64
CA SER A 649 -8.69 28.36 7.34
C SER A 649 -8.48 28.94 5.94
N THR A 650 -9.13 28.39 4.92
CA THR A 650 -8.98 28.80 3.52
C THR A 650 -10.08 29.72 3.02
N ARG A 651 -11.12 29.98 3.84
CA ARG A 651 -12.38 30.63 3.41
C ARG A 651 -12.98 29.96 2.18
N ASP A 652 -12.86 28.63 2.13
CA ASP A 652 -13.57 27.81 1.15
C ASP A 652 -15.09 27.93 1.38
N GLU A 653 -15.92 27.40 0.48
CA GLU A 653 -17.36 27.32 0.72
C GLU A 653 -17.70 26.26 1.79
N ASP A 654 -18.85 26.40 2.45
CA ASP A 654 -19.33 25.38 3.39
C ASP A 654 -19.94 24.22 2.61
N VAL A 655 -19.27 23.05 2.63
CA VAL A 655 -19.71 21.82 1.97
C VAL A 655 -21.17 21.48 2.33
N TYR A 656 -21.57 21.70 3.58
CA TYR A 656 -22.89 21.33 4.08
C TYR A 656 -24.03 22.25 3.60
N GLU A 657 -23.71 23.32 2.87
CA GLU A 657 -24.69 24.20 2.22
C GLU A 657 -24.82 23.92 0.71
N THR A 658 -24.13 22.90 0.18
CA THR A 658 -23.97 22.69 -1.28
C THR A 658 -24.67 21.45 -1.86
N PHE A 659 -25.14 20.52 -1.02
CA PHE A 659 -25.71 19.26 -1.50
C PHE A 659 -27.02 19.48 -2.27
N ASN A 660 -27.19 18.75 -3.38
CA ASN A 660 -28.31 18.88 -4.30
C ASN A 660 -28.76 17.58 -4.96
#